data_AF-A0A7J2HMN7-F1
#
_entry.id   AF-A0A7J2HMN7-F1
#
_cell.length_a   1.000
_cell.length_b   1.000
_cell.length_c   1.000
_cell.angle_alpha   90.00
_cell.angle_beta   90.00
_cell.angle_gamma   90.00
#
_symmetry.space_group_name_H-M   'P 1'
#
loop_
_entity.id
_entity.type
_entity.pdbx_description
1 polymer ?
#
loop_
_entity_poly.entity_id
_entity_poly.type
_entity_poly.pdbx_seq_one_letter_code
_entity_poly.pdbx_strand_id
1 'polypeptide(L)'
;MRRKLVRLEAVVLVMALIFTAFLMPYFSASPIKLKTEKIVASDKITITPRVRDTTDYPQNAENKGILLDTPYVPEEEIENVLLTEQNDAGYNIDVGDRILKALPLYVGESVDQTVPGRGRKGNLDPSAGDEADWFYFSVCEGQTIEASVSSSEDYDVEIYDSSANPVGKTYTADETGNYYVKVYANEGAGAGDYTLSVTLKGQNDAGTGGDAGDSINDATHIEPGTYTGYMSYTDQEDWYSFTVNAGEGIFVDLKILEKSDYDIHLYDPSGKEVCYAKYYGDDHLEYPATISGEWKIKLDMFPGWDASKWPKNYFLYGSGAYELKLSIGGKAQAPPGPIPQPEIYPVAQTFKVSNDPNSNKDEYAYIAAVPAANYIKDSKRYVSPIVYVNDNSPTHWFGTVDDTTQYLLDDWNTYLARHGVTAKEYVLPSDPVKAAADVATKKWASSSTAVIAVDGSDFQDEIEKVIDKDATLNIKAEVTTAPKGSSKLKDIAGKQALPMFINSNWGSMTVYTHGSDSPAVGIITPKYQPGTEEDWPHPYDGPGDNTNIYFPITIPGIWIPYVGSNSGDWTLEVTKYSGDRYKIPVSTTQCSLKVTVTTSEPSYLEVFLVDPQGNIRKPSVPHWNGGPINPIHIWNAGHWEGIGFEKWRRWEPTYSTEHTVEVNYPMTGKWTAIVTPHFPYGEEQTSGSIDYHITAEIRKHSNKRVSAALSAANGAVIASLKHVPLLYVKEDEIPSETSNAISKLGITNFIFLNINKISSVSLPGSVTEYTKMKEVVDAIKEDPRSENFITITSLASGNGYFAPASMIAAYHGSPVLNIGEAADAYDLLDKATTWREYGGGWYHGCRAQGHLPKMSKPFNLMEIIQDLLKGEFPEPGFDMALRWYGGIYDKIHDWIASYGLDLPGKEAYLFVADREN
;
A
#
# COMPACT_ATOMS: atom_id res chain seq x y z
N MET A 1 22.99 18.86 -40.78
CA MET A 1 23.95 17.74 -40.58
C MET A 1 24.22 17.45 -39.10
N ARG A 2 24.62 18.43 -38.25
CA ARG A 2 24.84 18.23 -36.79
C ARG A 2 23.68 17.56 -36.04
N ARG A 3 22.43 17.99 -36.23
CA ARG A 3 21.23 17.36 -35.59
C ARG A 3 21.03 15.88 -35.97
N LYS A 4 21.40 15.45 -37.18
CA LYS A 4 21.30 14.04 -37.61
C LYS A 4 22.43 13.17 -37.05
N LEU A 5 23.65 13.72 -36.91
CA LEU A 5 24.79 13.02 -36.29
C LEU A 5 24.58 12.81 -34.78
N VAL A 6 24.08 13.83 -34.06
CA VAL A 6 23.81 13.75 -32.61
C VAL A 6 22.75 12.68 -32.29
N ARG A 7 21.71 12.55 -33.12
CA ARG A 7 20.71 11.47 -32.99
C ARG A 7 21.32 10.07 -33.23
N LEU A 8 22.25 9.93 -34.17
CA LEU A 8 22.88 8.64 -34.46
C LEU A 8 23.80 8.18 -33.33
N GLU A 9 24.57 9.09 -32.71
CA GLU A 9 25.40 8.79 -31.54
C GLU A 9 24.56 8.31 -30.34
N ALA A 10 23.44 8.98 -30.05
CA ALA A 10 22.53 8.58 -28.97
C ALA A 10 21.90 7.20 -29.24
N VAL A 11 21.48 6.93 -30.49
CA VAL A 11 20.96 5.61 -30.89
C VAL A 11 22.01 4.52 -30.69
N VAL A 12 23.27 4.74 -31.10
CA VAL A 12 24.35 3.76 -30.91
C VAL A 12 24.63 3.50 -29.43
N LEU A 13 24.65 4.56 -28.61
CA LEU A 13 24.85 4.47 -27.16
C LEU A 13 23.75 3.64 -26.49
N VAL A 14 22.49 3.97 -26.77
CA VAL A 14 21.34 3.26 -26.18
C VAL A 14 21.29 1.82 -26.71
N MET A 15 21.52 1.57 -28.01
CA MET A 15 21.63 0.21 -28.53
C MET A 15 22.72 -0.60 -27.82
N ALA A 16 23.88 -0.01 -27.52
CA ALA A 16 24.93 -0.69 -26.77
C ALA A 16 24.47 -1.05 -25.35
N LEU A 17 23.81 -0.13 -24.64
CA LEU A 17 23.26 -0.36 -23.30
C LEU A 17 22.18 -1.44 -23.26
N ILE A 18 21.28 -1.40 -24.24
CA ILE A 18 20.22 -2.38 -24.41
C ILE A 18 20.84 -3.76 -24.69
N PHE A 19 21.81 -3.83 -25.58
CA PHE A 19 22.50 -5.08 -25.89
C PHE A 19 23.27 -5.62 -24.67
N THR A 20 23.92 -4.76 -23.88
CA THR A 20 24.55 -5.17 -22.61
C THR A 20 23.54 -5.62 -21.56
N ALA A 21 22.38 -4.97 -21.47
CA ALA A 21 21.30 -5.40 -20.60
C ALA A 21 20.85 -6.82 -20.96
N PHE A 22 20.76 -7.15 -22.26
CA PHE A 22 20.41 -8.50 -22.75
C PHE A 22 21.55 -9.53 -22.68
N LEU A 23 22.82 -9.12 -22.68
CA LEU A 23 23.98 -10.00 -22.60
C LEU A 23 24.37 -10.39 -21.17
N MET A 24 24.00 -9.60 -20.15
CA MET A 24 24.07 -10.06 -18.76
C MET A 24 23.11 -11.25 -18.61
N PRO A 25 23.51 -12.34 -17.91
CA PRO A 25 22.81 -13.60 -17.98
C PRO A 25 21.35 -13.46 -17.49
N TYR A 26 20.46 -13.31 -18.46
CA TYR A 26 19.02 -13.58 -18.37
C TYR A 26 18.74 -15.09 -18.18
N PHE A 27 19.77 -15.93 -18.05
CA PHE A 27 19.70 -17.39 -17.97
C PHE A 27 19.76 -17.88 -16.51
N SER A 28 18.69 -17.63 -15.77
CA SER A 28 18.23 -18.51 -14.68
C SER A 28 16.71 -18.53 -14.55
N ALA A 29 16.01 -17.56 -15.14
CA ALA A 29 14.63 -17.80 -15.55
C ALA A 29 14.66 -18.82 -16.69
N SER A 30 14.15 -20.03 -16.43
CA SER A 30 13.64 -20.89 -17.50
C SER A 30 12.85 -20.03 -18.50
N PRO A 31 12.89 -20.32 -19.82
CA PRO A 31 12.08 -19.57 -20.76
C PRO A 31 10.66 -19.55 -20.19
N ILE A 32 10.21 -18.36 -19.79
CA ILE A 32 8.83 -18.15 -19.35
C ILE A 32 8.03 -18.49 -20.58
N LYS A 33 7.61 -19.74 -20.68
CA LYS A 33 6.48 -20.14 -21.50
C LYS A 33 5.30 -19.50 -20.79
N LEU A 34 5.08 -18.22 -21.07
CA LEU A 34 3.76 -17.63 -20.95
C LEU A 34 2.85 -18.59 -21.72
N LYS A 35 2.16 -19.47 -20.98
CA LYS A 35 0.96 -20.11 -21.48
C LYS A 35 -0.05 -18.98 -21.55
N THR A 36 0.00 -18.24 -22.65
CA THR A 36 -0.96 -17.20 -23.04
C THR A 36 -2.40 -17.72 -23.16
N GLU A 37 -2.66 -18.99 -22.87
CA GLU A 37 -3.97 -19.64 -23.00
C GLU A 37 -4.79 -19.71 -21.69
N LYS A 38 -4.26 -19.33 -20.52
CA LYS A 38 -5.04 -19.37 -19.26
C LYS A 38 -5.31 -18.02 -18.58
N ILE A 39 -4.71 -16.92 -19.05
CA ILE A 39 -5.19 -15.57 -18.71
C ILE A 39 -6.21 -15.17 -19.79
N VAL A 40 -7.28 -15.95 -19.92
CA VAL A 40 -8.53 -15.44 -20.48
C VAL A 40 -9.32 -15.02 -19.26
N ALA A 41 -9.24 -13.73 -18.96
CA ALA A 41 -10.19 -13.06 -18.08
C ALA A 41 -11.60 -13.51 -18.47
N SER A 42 -12.25 -14.25 -17.58
CA SER A 42 -13.67 -14.02 -17.34
C SER A 42 -13.80 -12.55 -16.98
N ASP A 43 -14.64 -11.86 -17.74
CA ASP A 43 -15.03 -10.46 -17.58
C ASP A 43 -14.03 -9.43 -18.16
N LYS A 44 -14.14 -9.25 -19.48
CA LYS A 44 -13.69 -8.05 -20.17
C LYS A 44 -14.47 -6.83 -19.65
N ILE A 45 -13.90 -6.12 -18.68
CA ILE A 45 -14.13 -4.67 -18.60
C ILE A 45 -13.15 -4.04 -19.58
N THR A 46 -13.67 -3.62 -20.73
CA THR A 46 -12.90 -2.84 -21.71
C THR A 46 -12.86 -1.40 -21.21
N ILE A 47 -11.93 -1.09 -20.29
CA ILE A 47 -11.58 0.32 -20.05
C ILE A 47 -10.73 0.74 -21.24
N THR A 48 -11.35 1.44 -22.17
CA THR A 48 -10.61 2.15 -23.22
C THR A 48 -10.06 3.39 -22.52
N PRO A 49 -8.74 3.53 -22.29
CA PRO A 49 -8.22 4.79 -21.76
C PRO A 49 -8.42 5.82 -22.86
N ARG A 50 -9.34 6.75 -22.68
CA ARG A 50 -9.32 7.98 -23.47
C ARG A 50 -8.05 8.71 -23.04
N VAL A 51 -7.00 8.60 -23.85
CA VAL A 51 -5.92 9.57 -23.89
C VAL A 51 -6.58 10.92 -24.21
N ARG A 52 -6.78 11.77 -23.20
CA ARG A 52 -6.96 13.20 -23.46
C ARG A 52 -5.57 13.81 -23.50
N ASP A 53 -5.18 14.17 -24.70
CA ASP A 53 -4.06 15.08 -24.96
C ASP A 53 -4.39 16.42 -24.28
N THR A 54 -3.60 16.85 -23.31
CA THR A 54 -3.84 18.08 -22.53
C THR A 54 -3.47 19.36 -23.30
N THR A 55 -3.32 19.30 -24.63
CA THR A 55 -2.78 20.44 -25.40
C THR A 55 -3.63 20.97 -26.56
N ASP A 56 -4.89 20.55 -26.73
CA ASP A 56 -5.80 21.21 -27.69
C ASP A 56 -6.97 21.90 -26.98
N TYR A 57 -6.69 23.05 -26.37
CA TYR A 57 -7.74 24.06 -26.16
C TYR A 57 -7.91 24.84 -27.47
N PRO A 58 -9.03 24.68 -28.21
CA PRO A 58 -9.29 25.54 -29.34
C PRO A 58 -9.45 26.97 -28.83
N GLN A 59 -8.58 27.89 -29.29
CA GLN A 59 -8.57 29.31 -28.92
C GLN A 59 -9.89 30.07 -29.16
N ASN A 60 -10.93 29.43 -29.72
CA ASN A 60 -12.17 30.06 -30.18
C ASN A 60 -13.45 29.34 -29.70
N ALA A 61 -13.45 28.69 -28.53
CA ALA A 61 -14.68 28.16 -27.95
C ALA A 61 -15.46 29.26 -27.21
N GLU A 62 -16.06 30.19 -27.97
CA GLU A 62 -17.15 31.00 -27.46
C GLU A 62 -18.35 30.07 -27.18
N ASN A 63 -18.78 30.05 -25.92
CA ASN A 63 -20.08 29.58 -25.43
C ASN A 63 -20.46 28.10 -25.67
N LYS A 64 -19.69 27.17 -25.09
CA LYS A 64 -20.24 25.86 -24.70
C LYS A 64 -19.74 25.51 -23.30
N GLY A 65 -20.67 25.42 -22.34
CA GLY A 65 -20.38 24.86 -21.02
C GLY A 65 -19.90 23.42 -21.16
N ILE A 66 -18.70 23.13 -20.67
CA ILE A 66 -18.17 21.77 -20.55
C ILE A 66 -17.94 21.53 -19.06
N LEU A 67 -18.73 20.62 -18.48
CA LEU A 67 -18.45 20.05 -17.17
C LEU A 67 -17.12 19.27 -17.26
N LEU A 68 -16.15 19.64 -16.43
CA LEU A 68 -14.94 18.85 -16.24
C LEU A 68 -15.30 17.58 -15.47
N ASP A 69 -15.77 16.56 -16.19
CA ASP A 69 -15.95 15.20 -15.67
C ASP A 69 -14.58 14.60 -15.30
N THR A 70 -14.19 14.83 -14.05
CA THR A 70 -13.29 13.96 -13.29
C THR A 70 -13.64 14.09 -11.81
N PRO A 71 -14.05 13.00 -11.13
CA PRO A 71 -14.12 12.94 -9.67
C PRO A 71 -12.70 12.85 -9.10
N TYR A 72 -12.01 13.98 -9.17
CA TYR A 72 -10.84 14.28 -8.37
C TYR A 72 -10.73 15.81 -8.35
N VAL A 73 -11.15 16.42 -7.24
CA VAL A 73 -10.54 17.68 -6.84
C VAL A 73 -9.25 17.23 -6.17
N PRO A 74 -8.07 17.46 -6.76
CA PRO A 74 -6.86 17.44 -5.96
C PRO A 74 -7.13 18.38 -4.79
N GLU A 75 -6.82 17.96 -3.56
CA GLU A 75 -6.32 18.93 -2.60
C GLU A 75 -5.06 19.52 -3.25
N GLU A 76 -5.24 20.52 -4.12
CA GLU A 76 -4.25 21.58 -4.17
C GLU A 76 -4.34 22.18 -2.76
N GLU A 77 -3.35 21.85 -1.93
CA GLU A 77 -2.96 22.80 -0.91
C GLU A 77 -2.88 24.14 -1.62
N ILE A 78 -3.69 25.09 -1.15
CA ILE A 78 -3.58 26.49 -1.54
C ILE A 78 -2.24 26.96 -0.96
N GLU A 79 -1.14 26.55 -1.58
CA GLU A 79 0.16 27.16 -1.40
C GLU A 79 0.05 28.55 -2.04
N ASN A 80 0.03 29.54 -1.16
CA ASN A 80 0.36 30.93 -1.44
C ASN A 80 -0.54 31.68 -2.43
N VAL A 81 -1.78 31.98 -2.02
CA VAL A 81 -2.36 33.29 -2.34
C VAL A 81 -2.22 34.19 -1.11
N LEU A 82 -1.07 34.85 -1.03
CA LEU A 82 -0.97 36.13 -0.37
C LEU A 82 -2.08 37.04 -0.96
N LEU A 83 -3.08 37.36 -0.14
CA LEU A 83 -4.23 38.26 -0.36
C LEU A 83 -5.44 37.62 -1.05
N THR A 84 -6.54 37.36 -0.31
CA THR A 84 -7.79 38.14 -0.40
C THR A 84 -8.68 37.94 0.84
N GLU A 85 -9.39 38.99 1.22
CA GLU A 85 -10.32 39.07 2.35
C GLU A 85 -11.75 38.61 1.95
N GLN A 86 -11.89 37.76 0.93
CA GLN A 86 -13.19 37.38 0.33
C GLN A 86 -13.65 35.97 0.72
N ASN A 87 -14.96 35.79 0.83
CA ASN A 87 -15.58 34.55 1.28
C ASN A 87 -16.98 34.40 0.67
N ASP A 88 -17.03 34.15 -0.63
CA ASP A 88 -18.29 34.05 -1.35
C ASP A 88 -18.93 32.69 -1.12
N ALA A 89 -20.16 32.70 -0.63
CA ALA A 89 -20.92 31.52 -0.22
C ALA A 89 -20.19 30.52 0.69
N GLY A 90 -19.20 30.96 1.49
CA GLY A 90 -18.49 30.12 2.45
C GLY A 90 -17.22 29.45 1.92
N TYR A 91 -16.81 29.75 0.68
CA TYR A 91 -15.63 29.13 0.04
C TYR A 91 -14.28 29.69 0.51
N ASN A 92 -14.25 30.80 1.25
CA ASN A 92 -13.04 31.53 1.66
C ASN A 92 -12.12 31.92 0.49
N ILE A 93 -12.71 32.09 -0.69
CA ILE A 93 -12.09 32.58 -1.92
C ILE A 93 -13.11 33.43 -2.67
N ASP A 94 -12.60 34.19 -3.65
CA ASP A 94 -13.35 34.70 -4.78
C ASP A 94 -13.78 33.54 -5.70
N VAL A 95 -15.07 33.44 -5.99
CA VAL A 95 -15.63 32.38 -6.85
C VAL A 95 -15.46 32.71 -8.34
N GLY A 96 -15.32 33.99 -8.65
CA GLY A 96 -14.77 34.53 -9.90
C GLY A 96 -15.77 34.74 -11.03
N ASP A 97 -15.38 35.61 -11.97
CA ASP A 97 -16.27 36.20 -12.99
C ASP A 97 -16.68 35.30 -14.16
N ARG A 98 -16.36 34.00 -14.12
CA ARG A 98 -16.55 33.09 -15.25
C ARG A 98 -17.40 31.90 -14.88
N ILE A 99 -18.43 31.64 -15.67
CA ILE A 99 -19.30 30.45 -15.53
C ILE A 99 -18.54 29.11 -15.52
N LEU A 100 -17.39 29.01 -16.21
CA LEU A 100 -16.54 27.81 -16.19
C LEU A 100 -15.85 27.55 -14.85
N LYS A 101 -15.80 28.56 -13.98
CA LYS A 101 -15.27 28.47 -12.61
C LYS A 101 -16.38 28.44 -11.56
N ALA A 102 -17.65 28.36 -11.98
CA ALA A 102 -18.77 28.38 -11.06
C ALA A 102 -18.62 27.28 -10.00
N LEU A 103 -18.89 27.63 -8.74
CA LEU A 103 -18.84 26.67 -7.63
C LEU A 103 -20.25 26.23 -7.19
N PRO A 104 -20.39 25.03 -6.59
CA PRO A 104 -21.68 24.54 -6.11
C PRO A 104 -22.36 25.49 -5.11
N LEU A 105 -23.69 25.57 -5.17
CA LEU A 105 -24.52 26.22 -4.16
C LEU A 105 -25.61 25.24 -3.72
N TYR A 106 -25.51 24.70 -2.50
CA TYR A 106 -26.47 23.70 -2.01
C TYR A 106 -27.80 24.38 -1.63
N VAL A 107 -28.76 24.40 -2.55
CA VAL A 107 -30.05 25.08 -2.36
C VAL A 107 -30.97 24.23 -1.47
N GLY A 108 -31.63 24.83 -0.48
CA GLY A 108 -32.46 24.10 0.49
C GLY A 108 -31.70 23.57 1.72
N GLU A 109 -30.37 23.69 1.76
CA GLU A 109 -29.58 23.46 2.98
C GLU A 109 -29.70 24.63 3.98
N SER A 110 -29.43 24.35 5.26
CA SER A 110 -29.31 25.39 6.28
C SER A 110 -28.17 26.36 5.95
N VAL A 111 -28.43 27.66 6.00
CA VAL A 111 -27.44 28.70 5.70
C VAL A 111 -26.34 28.73 6.76
N ASP A 112 -25.10 28.54 6.35
CA ASP A 112 -23.91 28.62 7.20
C ASP A 112 -22.72 29.19 6.39
N GLN A 113 -22.30 30.41 6.73
CA GLN A 113 -21.20 31.11 6.03
C GLN A 113 -19.82 30.50 6.32
N THR A 114 -19.71 29.57 7.26
CA THR A 114 -18.46 28.85 7.55
C THR A 114 -18.30 27.56 6.73
N VAL A 115 -19.33 27.19 5.96
CA VAL A 115 -19.40 25.95 5.18
C VAL A 115 -19.46 26.27 3.68
N PRO A 116 -18.50 25.80 2.87
CA PRO A 116 -18.49 26.01 1.43
C PRO A 116 -19.80 25.57 0.74
N GLY A 117 -20.40 26.46 -0.06
CA GLY A 117 -21.65 26.23 -0.79
C GLY A 117 -22.94 26.39 0.04
N ARG A 118 -22.85 26.52 1.37
CA ARG A 118 -23.99 26.81 2.27
C ARG A 118 -24.05 28.27 2.72
N GLY A 119 -23.01 29.05 2.45
CA GLY A 119 -23.05 30.49 2.64
C GLY A 119 -24.00 31.16 1.64
N ARG A 120 -24.40 32.39 1.97
CA ARG A 120 -25.28 33.21 1.12
C ARG A 120 -24.76 34.63 0.97
N LYS A 121 -23.62 34.95 1.56
CA LYS A 121 -22.96 36.25 1.44
C LYS A 121 -21.73 36.14 0.56
N GLY A 122 -21.42 37.23 -0.13
CA GLY A 122 -20.18 37.41 -0.86
C GLY A 122 -19.87 38.90 -1.02
N ASN A 123 -18.83 39.23 -1.76
CA ASN A 123 -18.36 40.59 -2.00
C ASN A 123 -17.92 40.72 -3.46
N LEU A 124 -18.24 41.84 -4.10
CA LEU A 124 -17.66 42.19 -5.40
C LEU A 124 -16.77 43.43 -5.25
N ASP A 125 -15.60 43.46 -5.90
CA ASP A 125 -14.82 44.68 -6.14
C ASP A 125 -14.60 44.92 -7.65
N PRO A 126 -15.58 45.55 -8.34
CA PRO A 126 -15.49 45.81 -9.77
C PRO A 126 -14.28 46.67 -10.16
N SER A 127 -13.76 47.47 -9.21
CA SER A 127 -12.59 48.32 -9.44
C SER A 127 -11.27 47.55 -9.43
N ALA A 128 -11.25 46.39 -8.77
CA ALA A 128 -10.15 45.43 -8.75
C ALA A 128 -10.28 44.34 -9.83
N GLY A 129 -11.37 44.33 -10.60
CA GLY A 129 -11.63 43.40 -11.70
C GLY A 129 -12.51 42.21 -11.33
N ASP A 130 -13.08 42.20 -10.13
CA ASP A 130 -14.09 41.25 -9.64
C ASP A 130 -15.49 41.86 -9.87
N GLU A 131 -16.04 41.58 -11.04
CA GLU A 131 -17.29 42.17 -11.55
C GLU A 131 -18.49 41.23 -11.35
N ALA A 132 -18.25 39.94 -11.11
CA ALA A 132 -19.29 38.93 -10.96
C ALA A 132 -18.85 37.67 -10.20
N ASP A 133 -19.82 37.06 -9.53
CA ASP A 133 -19.70 35.73 -8.95
C ASP A 133 -20.63 34.73 -9.64
N TRP A 134 -20.12 33.54 -9.93
CA TRP A 134 -20.88 32.47 -10.57
C TRP A 134 -21.05 31.25 -9.66
N PHE A 135 -22.28 30.79 -9.49
CA PHE A 135 -22.59 29.55 -8.80
C PHE A 135 -23.41 28.61 -9.69
N TYR A 136 -23.38 27.32 -9.39
CA TYR A 136 -24.26 26.32 -10.00
C TYR A 136 -24.93 25.44 -8.96
N PHE A 137 -26.08 24.88 -9.31
CA PHE A 137 -26.85 23.96 -8.47
C PHE A 137 -27.70 23.06 -9.36
N SER A 138 -28.03 21.88 -8.86
CA SER A 138 -28.89 20.94 -9.59
C SER A 138 -30.38 21.24 -9.37
N VAL A 139 -31.20 20.96 -10.38
CA VAL A 139 -32.65 21.22 -10.37
C VAL A 139 -33.36 20.09 -11.13
N CYS A 140 -34.55 19.71 -10.67
CA CYS A 140 -35.43 18.78 -11.39
C CYS A 140 -36.32 19.50 -12.40
N GLU A 141 -36.60 18.84 -13.53
CA GLU A 141 -37.60 19.31 -14.51
C GLU A 141 -38.91 19.65 -13.80
N GLY A 142 -39.47 20.83 -14.10
CA GLY A 142 -40.71 21.33 -13.50
C GLY A 142 -40.54 22.13 -12.20
N GLN A 143 -39.38 22.06 -11.53
CA GLN A 143 -39.10 22.94 -10.39
C GLN A 143 -38.92 24.39 -10.86
N THR A 144 -39.38 25.34 -10.05
CA THR A 144 -39.22 26.78 -10.30
C THR A 144 -38.08 27.35 -9.47
N ILE A 145 -37.09 27.92 -10.15
CA ILE A 145 -35.94 28.63 -9.60
C ILE A 145 -36.33 30.09 -9.41
N GLU A 146 -36.09 30.63 -8.22
CA GLU A 146 -36.19 32.07 -7.93
C GLU A 146 -34.87 32.57 -7.34
N ALA A 147 -34.29 33.61 -7.96
CA ALA A 147 -33.04 34.22 -7.51
C ALA A 147 -33.24 35.73 -7.21
N SER A 148 -32.65 36.20 -6.11
CA SER A 148 -32.57 37.62 -5.77
C SER A 148 -31.26 37.94 -5.05
N VAL A 149 -30.81 39.19 -5.17
CA VAL A 149 -29.62 39.70 -4.48
C VAL A 149 -29.97 40.96 -3.69
N SER A 150 -29.37 41.11 -2.51
CA SER A 150 -29.44 42.33 -1.70
C SER A 150 -28.03 42.85 -1.44
N SER A 151 -27.77 44.10 -1.81
CA SER A 151 -26.50 44.79 -1.56
C SER A 151 -26.76 46.27 -1.23
N SER A 152 -25.77 46.95 -0.64
CA SER A 152 -25.73 48.42 -0.55
C SER A 152 -25.31 49.10 -1.85
N GLU A 153 -24.69 48.34 -2.77
CA GLU A 153 -24.29 48.77 -4.11
C GLU A 153 -25.30 48.31 -5.16
N ASP A 154 -25.20 48.83 -6.38
CA ASP A 154 -26.08 48.49 -7.51
C ASP A 154 -25.68 47.15 -8.16
N TYR A 155 -25.91 46.05 -7.44
CA TYR A 155 -25.69 44.69 -7.93
C TYR A 155 -27.00 44.05 -8.38
N ASP A 156 -26.89 43.16 -9.36
CA ASP A 156 -28.01 42.38 -9.85
C ASP A 156 -27.69 40.88 -9.94
N VAL A 157 -28.73 40.07 -10.17
CA VAL A 157 -28.65 38.62 -10.29
C VAL A 157 -29.39 38.12 -11.53
N GLU A 158 -28.85 37.09 -12.16
CA GLU A 158 -29.44 36.46 -13.33
C GLU A 158 -29.24 34.94 -13.29
N ILE A 159 -30.31 34.19 -13.59
CA ILE A 159 -30.31 32.73 -13.73
C ILE A 159 -29.95 32.38 -15.16
N TYR A 160 -29.18 31.31 -15.33
CA TYR A 160 -28.84 30.73 -16.61
C TYR A 160 -29.30 29.27 -16.66
N ASP A 161 -29.84 28.86 -17.81
CA ASP A 161 -30.26 27.47 -18.07
C ASP A 161 -29.06 26.50 -18.15
N SER A 162 -29.34 25.20 -18.28
CA SER A 162 -28.35 24.14 -18.43
C SER A 162 -27.45 24.29 -19.66
N SER A 163 -27.90 25.06 -20.65
CA SER A 163 -27.15 25.43 -21.85
C SER A 163 -26.40 26.76 -21.72
N ALA A 164 -26.39 27.35 -20.52
CA ALA A 164 -25.79 28.64 -20.18
C ALA A 164 -26.41 29.84 -20.92
N ASN A 165 -27.71 29.82 -21.20
CA ASN A 165 -28.44 30.99 -21.68
C ASN A 165 -29.13 31.72 -20.51
N PRO A 166 -29.14 33.06 -20.48
CA PRO A 166 -29.83 33.81 -19.44
C PRO A 166 -31.35 33.66 -19.56
N VAL A 167 -32.01 33.38 -18.43
CA VAL A 167 -33.46 33.12 -18.35
C VAL A 167 -34.19 34.04 -17.36
N GLY A 168 -33.51 35.06 -16.83
CA GLY A 168 -34.06 36.07 -15.92
C GLY A 168 -33.89 35.70 -14.44
N LYS A 169 -34.79 36.20 -13.58
CA LYS A 169 -34.71 36.01 -12.10
C LYS A 169 -35.68 34.95 -11.57
N THR A 170 -36.54 34.44 -12.44
CA THR A 170 -37.48 33.36 -12.16
C THR A 170 -37.61 32.49 -13.40
N TYR A 171 -37.41 31.18 -13.24
CA TYR A 171 -37.45 30.23 -14.35
C TYR A 171 -37.98 28.88 -13.89
N THR A 172 -38.82 28.23 -14.68
CA THR A 172 -39.23 26.84 -14.45
C THR A 172 -38.34 25.94 -15.29
N ALA A 173 -37.60 25.04 -14.64
CA ALA A 173 -36.67 24.14 -15.29
C ALA A 173 -37.39 23.26 -16.31
N ASP A 174 -36.85 23.23 -17.53
CA ASP A 174 -37.34 22.48 -18.68
C ASP A 174 -36.67 21.11 -18.84
N GLU A 175 -35.57 20.89 -18.12
CA GLU A 175 -34.93 19.59 -17.99
C GLU A 175 -34.27 19.46 -16.60
N THR A 176 -34.10 18.22 -16.14
CA THR A 176 -33.32 17.95 -14.92
C THR A 176 -31.84 18.10 -15.23
N GLY A 177 -31.12 18.92 -14.46
CA GLY A 177 -29.71 19.17 -14.68
C GLY A 177 -29.14 20.30 -13.83
N ASN A 178 -27.92 20.74 -14.18
CA ASN A 178 -27.26 21.86 -13.51
C ASN A 178 -27.69 23.18 -14.14
N TYR A 179 -28.16 24.09 -13.30
CA TYR A 179 -28.47 25.48 -13.63
C TYR A 179 -27.47 26.41 -12.94
N TYR A 180 -27.35 27.65 -13.41
CA TYR A 180 -26.38 28.60 -12.89
C TYR A 180 -27.04 29.88 -12.41
N VAL A 181 -26.39 30.55 -11.46
CA VAL A 181 -26.76 31.90 -11.03
C VAL A 181 -25.52 32.78 -11.05
N LYS A 182 -25.69 33.98 -11.62
CA LYS A 182 -24.67 35.01 -11.68
C LYS A 182 -25.09 36.17 -10.81
N VAL A 183 -24.27 36.55 -9.83
CA VAL A 183 -24.36 37.87 -9.16
C VAL A 183 -23.37 38.79 -9.85
N TYR A 184 -23.76 40.01 -10.21
CA TYR A 184 -22.87 40.92 -10.93
C TYR A 184 -23.13 42.39 -10.61
N ALA A 185 -22.09 43.21 -10.76
CA ALA A 185 -22.17 44.64 -10.57
C ALA A 185 -22.70 45.36 -11.82
N ASN A 186 -23.66 46.29 -11.67
CA ASN A 186 -24.09 47.16 -12.76
C ASN A 186 -23.06 48.27 -13.04
N GLU A 187 -23.16 48.89 -14.21
CA GLU A 187 -22.25 49.96 -14.63
C GLU A 187 -22.24 51.11 -13.60
N GLY A 188 -21.07 51.35 -12.99
CA GLY A 188 -20.87 52.42 -12.02
C GLY A 188 -21.06 52.03 -10.54
N ALA A 189 -21.34 50.75 -10.24
CA ALA A 189 -21.36 50.23 -8.87
C ALA A 189 -19.95 50.18 -8.26
N GLY A 190 -19.85 50.41 -6.94
CA GLY A 190 -18.60 50.31 -6.18
C GLY A 190 -18.36 48.91 -5.62
N ALA A 191 -17.29 48.78 -4.84
CA ALA A 191 -17.02 47.57 -4.07
C ALA A 191 -17.96 47.45 -2.87
N GLY A 192 -18.46 46.25 -2.58
CA GLY A 192 -19.47 46.04 -1.56
C GLY A 192 -19.89 44.59 -1.37
N ASP A 193 -20.49 44.32 -0.22
CA ASP A 193 -21.01 42.99 0.11
C ASP A 193 -22.39 42.77 -0.50
N TYR A 194 -22.72 41.52 -0.77
CA TYR A 194 -24.04 41.10 -1.17
C TYR A 194 -24.55 39.91 -0.36
N THR A 195 -25.86 39.71 -0.38
CA THR A 195 -26.52 38.50 0.07
C THR A 195 -27.37 37.93 -1.07
N LEU A 196 -27.01 36.73 -1.53
CA LEU A 196 -27.69 35.95 -2.55
C LEU A 196 -28.78 35.10 -1.92
N SER A 197 -29.97 35.09 -2.53
CA SER A 197 -31.05 34.17 -2.22
C SER A 197 -31.45 33.40 -3.46
N VAL A 198 -31.29 32.08 -3.42
CA VAL A 198 -31.81 31.14 -4.43
C VAL A 198 -32.79 30.19 -3.75
N THR A 199 -33.94 29.95 -4.37
CA THR A 199 -34.98 29.04 -3.86
C THR A 199 -35.51 28.18 -4.99
N LEU A 200 -35.69 26.89 -4.71
CA LEU A 200 -36.39 25.94 -5.59
C LEU A 200 -37.80 25.70 -5.05
N LYS A 201 -38.81 25.73 -5.93
CA LYS A 201 -40.22 25.51 -5.58
C LYS A 201 -40.84 24.46 -6.48
N GLY A 202 -41.77 23.69 -5.92
CA GLY A 202 -42.57 22.71 -6.66
C GLY A 202 -41.79 21.43 -6.93
N GLN A 203 -41.66 20.58 -5.90
CA GLN A 203 -41.16 19.21 -6.04
C GLN A 203 -41.84 18.48 -7.19
N ASN A 204 -41.12 17.57 -7.84
CA ASN A 204 -41.63 16.85 -8.99
C ASN A 204 -41.01 15.45 -9.12
N ASP A 205 -40.91 14.75 -7.99
CA ASP A 205 -40.23 13.46 -7.92
C ASP A 205 -41.03 12.42 -8.70
N ALA A 206 -40.32 11.68 -9.55
CA ALA A 206 -40.88 10.79 -10.57
C ALA A 206 -41.95 11.44 -11.48
N GLY A 207 -41.92 12.77 -11.65
CA GLY A 207 -42.87 13.50 -12.51
C GLY A 207 -44.29 13.62 -11.95
N THR A 208 -44.45 13.46 -10.64
CA THR A 208 -45.78 13.44 -9.98
C THR A 208 -46.33 14.82 -9.64
N GLY A 209 -45.52 15.87 -9.75
CA GLY A 209 -45.83 17.24 -9.28
C GLY A 209 -45.80 17.39 -7.76
N GLY A 210 -45.17 16.45 -7.05
CA GLY A 210 -44.95 16.47 -5.60
C GLY A 210 -43.72 15.67 -5.20
N ASP A 211 -43.55 15.53 -3.89
CA ASP A 211 -42.51 14.74 -3.21
C ASP A 211 -42.79 13.23 -3.30
N ALA A 212 -41.76 12.36 -3.38
CA ALA A 212 -41.94 10.91 -3.37
C ALA A 212 -42.32 10.35 -1.99
N GLY A 213 -42.14 11.16 -0.94
CA GLY A 213 -42.63 10.97 0.41
C GLY A 213 -41.57 10.43 1.37
N ASP A 214 -41.53 10.98 2.60
CA ASP A 214 -40.55 10.67 3.66
C ASP A 214 -40.80 9.35 4.43
N SER A 215 -41.69 8.46 3.97
CA SER A 215 -42.01 7.24 4.72
C SER A 215 -42.39 6.04 3.85
N ILE A 216 -42.11 4.85 4.36
CA ILE A 216 -42.47 3.58 3.71
C ILE A 216 -43.97 3.44 3.39
N ASN A 217 -44.85 4.15 4.11
CA ASN A 217 -46.30 4.10 3.87
C ASN A 217 -46.78 5.08 2.81
N ASP A 218 -45.96 6.08 2.48
CA ASP A 218 -46.28 7.17 1.55
C ASP A 218 -45.53 7.00 0.22
N ALA A 219 -44.86 5.86 0.02
CA ALA A 219 -44.01 5.56 -1.12
C ALA A 219 -44.72 5.73 -2.47
N THR A 220 -44.13 6.55 -3.34
CA THR A 220 -44.63 6.83 -4.68
C THR A 220 -44.49 5.61 -5.61
N HIS A 221 -45.60 5.17 -6.20
CA HIS A 221 -45.60 4.01 -7.10
C HIS A 221 -44.95 4.34 -8.46
N ILE A 222 -43.97 3.54 -8.86
CA ILE A 222 -43.25 3.63 -10.13
C ILE A 222 -43.29 2.29 -10.89
N GLU A 223 -43.13 2.37 -12.20
CA GLU A 223 -42.96 1.22 -13.09
C GLU A 223 -41.48 1.11 -13.49
N PRO A 224 -41.02 0.01 -14.12
CA PRO A 224 -39.66 -0.02 -14.67
C PRO A 224 -39.40 1.15 -15.63
N GLY A 225 -38.38 1.95 -15.36
CA GLY A 225 -38.14 3.23 -16.03
C GLY A 225 -37.04 4.06 -15.39
N THR A 226 -36.88 5.29 -15.86
CA THR A 226 -35.97 6.31 -15.31
C THR A 226 -36.79 7.48 -14.79
N TYR A 227 -36.46 7.93 -13.59
CA TYR A 227 -37.15 8.94 -12.82
C TYR A 227 -36.13 9.92 -12.24
N THR A 228 -36.53 11.15 -12.03
CA THR A 228 -35.70 12.16 -11.34
C THR A 228 -36.39 12.59 -10.07
N GLY A 229 -35.61 12.98 -9.07
CA GLY A 229 -36.13 13.60 -7.87
C GLY A 229 -35.11 14.50 -7.19
N TYR A 230 -35.54 15.25 -6.19
CA TYR A 230 -34.70 16.22 -5.48
C TYR A 230 -34.85 16.07 -3.97
N MET A 231 -33.76 15.77 -3.27
CA MET A 231 -33.74 15.76 -1.80
C MET A 231 -33.05 16.99 -1.24
N SER A 232 -33.38 17.34 0.00
CA SER A 232 -32.82 18.50 0.70
C SER A 232 -32.73 18.31 2.22
N TYR A 233 -32.21 19.30 2.93
CA TYR A 233 -32.19 19.25 4.40
C TYR A 233 -33.58 19.00 5.04
N THR A 234 -34.66 19.47 4.42
CA THR A 234 -36.04 19.29 4.91
C THR A 234 -36.78 18.10 4.31
N ASP A 235 -36.13 17.37 3.41
CA ASP A 235 -36.67 16.27 2.61
C ASP A 235 -35.53 15.26 2.40
N GLN A 236 -35.36 14.39 3.38
CA GLN A 236 -34.14 13.58 3.52
C GLN A 236 -34.32 12.16 3.02
N GLU A 237 -35.55 11.77 2.71
CA GLU A 237 -35.88 10.42 2.27
C GLU A 237 -36.92 10.45 1.16
N ASP A 238 -36.62 9.79 0.05
CA ASP A 238 -37.57 9.56 -1.03
C ASP A 238 -37.93 8.07 -1.10
N TRP A 239 -39.22 7.77 -0.95
CA TRP A 239 -39.72 6.40 -0.97
C TRP A 239 -40.46 6.07 -2.27
N TYR A 240 -40.10 4.94 -2.87
CA TYR A 240 -40.71 4.43 -4.09
C TYR A 240 -41.27 3.02 -3.90
N SER A 241 -42.37 2.68 -4.57
CA SER A 241 -42.95 1.33 -4.59
C SER A 241 -43.10 0.80 -6.02
N PHE A 242 -42.97 -0.52 -6.20
CA PHE A 242 -43.09 -1.18 -7.50
C PHE A 242 -43.47 -2.66 -7.34
N THR A 243 -44.02 -3.27 -8.39
CA THR A 243 -44.41 -4.69 -8.36
C THR A 243 -43.42 -5.57 -9.11
N VAL A 244 -43.01 -6.70 -8.50
CA VAL A 244 -42.11 -7.69 -9.11
C VAL A 244 -42.59 -9.12 -8.78
N ASN A 245 -42.31 -10.08 -9.66
CA ASN A 245 -42.60 -11.49 -9.42
C ASN A 245 -41.40 -12.23 -8.84
N ALA A 246 -41.66 -13.22 -7.98
CA ALA A 246 -40.64 -14.13 -7.48
C ALA A 246 -39.84 -14.77 -8.64
N GLY A 247 -38.52 -14.66 -8.56
CA GLY A 247 -37.56 -15.18 -9.55
C GLY A 247 -37.07 -14.14 -10.57
N GLU A 248 -37.64 -12.95 -10.63
CA GLU A 248 -37.13 -11.84 -11.43
C GLU A 248 -35.97 -11.12 -10.72
N GLY A 249 -35.06 -10.52 -11.48
CA GLY A 249 -34.06 -9.60 -10.93
C GLY A 249 -34.64 -8.21 -10.74
N ILE A 250 -34.25 -7.55 -9.66
CA ILE A 250 -34.47 -6.14 -9.37
C ILE A 250 -33.13 -5.45 -9.57
N PHE A 251 -33.09 -4.39 -10.37
CA PHE A 251 -31.90 -3.54 -10.56
C PHE A 251 -32.30 -2.09 -10.32
N VAL A 252 -31.54 -1.42 -9.46
CA VAL A 252 -31.72 -0.01 -9.12
C VAL A 252 -30.39 0.70 -9.38
N ASP A 253 -30.36 1.60 -10.35
CA ASP A 253 -29.24 2.51 -10.58
C ASP A 253 -29.64 3.88 -10.04
N LEU A 254 -28.80 4.48 -9.19
CA LEU A 254 -28.97 5.84 -8.69
C LEU A 254 -27.78 6.69 -9.14
N LYS A 255 -28.07 7.75 -9.89
CA LYS A 255 -27.07 8.70 -10.36
C LYS A 255 -27.28 10.04 -9.67
N ILE A 256 -26.22 10.61 -9.14
CA ILE A 256 -26.26 11.91 -8.45
C ILE A 256 -25.82 13.01 -9.41
N LEU A 257 -26.60 14.10 -9.54
CA LEU A 257 -26.30 15.18 -10.49
C LEU A 257 -25.52 16.33 -9.87
N GLU A 258 -25.56 16.46 -8.55
CA GLU A 258 -24.75 17.39 -7.75
C GLU A 258 -23.67 16.63 -6.97
N LYS A 259 -22.77 17.35 -6.30
CA LYS A 259 -21.93 16.77 -5.26
C LYS A 259 -22.80 16.48 -4.02
N SER A 260 -23.80 15.62 -4.17
CA SER A 260 -24.66 15.04 -3.12
C SER A 260 -24.32 13.55 -2.95
N ASP A 261 -24.92 12.87 -1.96
CA ASP A 261 -24.67 11.44 -1.70
C ASP A 261 -25.91 10.81 -1.07
N TYR A 262 -26.50 9.89 -1.81
CA TYR A 262 -27.78 9.26 -1.51
C TYR A 262 -27.62 7.75 -1.55
N ASP A 263 -28.11 7.06 -0.53
CA ASP A 263 -28.00 5.62 -0.38
C ASP A 263 -29.26 4.92 -0.90
N ILE A 264 -29.11 3.73 -1.49
CA ILE A 264 -30.25 2.88 -1.89
C ILE A 264 -30.53 1.83 -0.81
N HIS A 265 -31.78 1.72 -0.39
CA HIS A 265 -32.26 0.65 0.49
C HIS A 265 -33.44 -0.09 -0.15
N LEU A 266 -33.38 -1.42 -0.19
CA LEU A 266 -34.43 -2.26 -0.79
C LEU A 266 -35.18 -3.06 0.28
N TYR A 267 -36.51 -2.93 0.26
CA TYR A 267 -37.43 -3.59 1.17
C TYR A 267 -38.34 -4.58 0.45
N ASP A 268 -38.50 -5.75 1.05
CA ASP A 268 -39.41 -6.79 0.56
C ASP A 268 -40.89 -6.46 0.89
N PRO A 269 -41.87 -7.18 0.28
CA PRO A 269 -43.28 -7.00 0.54
C PRO A 269 -43.75 -7.16 2.00
N SER A 270 -42.92 -7.68 2.89
CA SER A 270 -43.21 -7.73 4.33
C SER A 270 -42.76 -6.48 5.09
N GLY A 271 -42.08 -5.55 4.41
CA GLY A 271 -41.50 -4.34 4.99
C GLY A 271 -40.12 -4.58 5.61
N LYS A 272 -39.43 -5.67 5.26
CA LYS A 272 -38.09 -5.97 5.74
C LYS A 272 -37.04 -5.50 4.74
N GLU A 273 -36.04 -4.76 5.19
CA GLU A 273 -34.86 -4.44 4.38
C GLU A 273 -34.07 -5.73 4.06
N VAL A 274 -33.73 -5.93 2.79
CA VAL A 274 -33.04 -7.14 2.32
C VAL A 274 -31.73 -6.87 1.59
N CYS A 275 -31.50 -5.64 1.15
CA CYS A 275 -30.29 -5.21 0.46
C CYS A 275 -30.15 -3.68 0.57
N TYR A 276 -28.92 -3.20 0.49
CA TYR A 276 -28.62 -1.77 0.39
C TYR A 276 -27.39 -1.55 -0.51
N ALA A 277 -27.26 -0.36 -1.07
CA ALA A 277 -26.05 0.21 -1.67
C ALA A 277 -25.76 1.53 -0.95
N LYS A 278 -24.47 1.80 -0.69
CA LYS A 278 -23.99 2.94 0.14
C LYS A 278 -22.63 3.43 -0.35
N TYR A 279 -22.44 3.46 -1.67
CA TYR A 279 -21.19 3.92 -2.27
C TYR A 279 -21.20 5.44 -2.32
N TYR A 280 -20.04 6.07 -2.08
CA TYR A 280 -19.90 7.52 -2.22
C TYR A 280 -20.09 7.93 -3.69
N GLY A 281 -21.22 8.57 -4.00
CA GLY A 281 -21.59 9.01 -5.35
C GLY A 281 -22.67 8.13 -6.00
N ASP A 282 -22.46 7.75 -7.27
CA ASP A 282 -23.43 6.90 -7.99
C ASP A 282 -23.50 5.51 -7.36
N ASP A 283 -24.72 5.00 -7.21
CA ASP A 283 -25.02 3.79 -6.47
C ASP A 283 -25.73 2.75 -7.36
N HIS A 284 -25.38 1.47 -7.19
CA HIS A 284 -25.99 0.37 -7.94
C HIS A 284 -26.38 -0.78 -7.01
N LEU A 285 -27.62 -1.22 -7.11
CA LEU A 285 -28.16 -2.35 -6.36
C LEU A 285 -28.79 -3.37 -7.30
N GLU A 286 -28.42 -4.65 -7.14
CA GLU A 286 -29.13 -5.78 -7.75
C GLU A 286 -29.61 -6.77 -6.68
N TYR A 287 -30.81 -7.35 -6.89
CA TYR A 287 -31.35 -8.36 -5.97
C TYR A 287 -32.32 -9.32 -6.67
N PRO A 288 -32.24 -10.65 -6.44
CA PRO A 288 -33.21 -11.61 -6.96
C PRO A 288 -34.48 -11.59 -6.09
N ALA A 289 -35.61 -11.18 -6.66
CA ALA A 289 -36.89 -11.14 -5.94
C ALA A 289 -37.26 -12.55 -5.45
N THR A 290 -37.33 -12.75 -4.14
CA THR A 290 -37.63 -14.05 -3.52
C THR A 290 -39.13 -14.29 -3.35
N ILE A 291 -39.92 -13.22 -3.37
CA ILE A 291 -41.38 -13.24 -3.21
C ILE A 291 -42.03 -12.25 -4.20
N SER A 292 -43.16 -12.66 -4.78
CA SER A 292 -43.97 -11.77 -5.60
C SER A 292 -44.71 -10.76 -4.71
N GLY A 293 -44.79 -9.51 -5.14
CA GLY A 293 -45.55 -8.50 -4.43
C GLY A 293 -45.05 -7.09 -4.72
N GLU A 294 -45.51 -6.15 -3.89
CA GLU A 294 -45.07 -4.77 -3.90
C GLU A 294 -43.79 -4.63 -3.06
N TRP A 295 -42.69 -4.29 -3.73
CA TRP A 295 -41.40 -3.99 -3.12
C TRP A 295 -41.24 -2.49 -2.98
N LYS A 296 -40.32 -2.06 -2.10
CA LYS A 296 -40.08 -0.63 -1.86
C LYS A 296 -38.59 -0.29 -1.94
N ILE A 297 -38.28 0.84 -2.56
CA ILE A 297 -36.97 1.48 -2.52
C ILE A 297 -37.10 2.67 -1.58
N LYS A 298 -36.15 2.79 -0.66
CA LYS A 298 -35.88 4.04 0.05
C LYS A 298 -34.59 4.59 -0.53
N LEU A 299 -34.63 5.84 -0.94
CA LEU A 299 -33.45 6.67 -1.08
C LEU A 299 -33.34 7.50 0.18
N ASP A 300 -32.18 7.56 0.83
CA ASP A 300 -31.93 8.54 1.88
C ASP A 300 -30.65 9.29 1.67
N MET A 301 -30.70 10.55 2.08
CA MET A 301 -29.53 11.39 2.14
C MET A 301 -28.58 10.91 3.23
N PHE A 302 -27.33 10.61 2.85
CA PHE A 302 -26.28 10.28 3.81
C PHE A 302 -26.22 11.40 4.87
N PRO A 303 -26.16 11.08 6.18
CA PRO A 303 -26.33 12.09 7.22
C PRO A 303 -25.24 13.15 7.11
N GLY A 304 -25.64 14.34 6.66
CA GLY A 304 -24.85 15.55 6.78
C GLY A 304 -24.46 15.76 8.24
N TRP A 305 -23.16 15.90 8.48
CA TRP A 305 -22.49 16.29 9.74
C TRP A 305 -23.27 16.10 11.07
N ASP A 306 -22.95 15.04 11.83
CA ASP A 306 -23.36 14.84 13.23
C ASP A 306 -22.21 15.11 14.21
N ALA A 307 -22.18 16.33 14.78
CA ALA A 307 -21.16 16.75 15.76
C ALA A 307 -21.16 15.94 17.07
N SER A 308 -22.19 15.14 17.36
CA SER A 308 -22.22 14.27 18.54
C SER A 308 -21.46 12.95 18.32
N LYS A 309 -21.21 12.59 17.05
CA LYS A 309 -20.50 11.37 16.66
C LYS A 309 -19.08 11.62 16.16
N TRP A 310 -18.81 12.77 15.54
CA TRP A 310 -17.53 13.05 14.90
C TRP A 310 -16.88 14.37 15.40
N PRO A 311 -15.62 14.33 15.89
CA PRO A 311 -15.04 15.44 16.66
C PRO A 311 -14.39 16.58 15.86
N LYS A 312 -14.23 16.49 14.52
CA LYS A 312 -13.86 17.60 13.60
C LYS A 312 -13.82 17.15 12.13
N ASN A 313 -14.20 18.06 11.22
CA ASN A 313 -14.06 18.08 9.75
C ASN A 313 -14.23 16.74 9.01
N TYR A 314 -15.49 16.42 8.72
CA TYR A 314 -15.87 15.69 7.52
C TYR A 314 -16.92 16.56 6.83
N PHE A 315 -16.57 17.27 5.75
CA PHE A 315 -17.60 17.70 4.81
C PHE A 315 -18.02 16.45 4.03
N LEU A 316 -19.24 16.36 3.52
CA LEU A 316 -19.53 16.68 2.12
C LEU A 316 -20.98 16.23 1.88
N TYR A 317 -21.63 16.77 0.85
CA TYR A 317 -22.97 16.45 0.37
C TYR A 317 -24.12 17.26 1.02
N GLY A 318 -24.97 17.82 0.15
CA GLY A 318 -26.13 18.62 0.48
C GLY A 318 -27.27 18.31 -0.48
N SER A 319 -28.37 19.04 -0.38
CA SER A 319 -29.50 18.96 -1.31
C SER A 319 -29.07 18.87 -2.78
N GLY A 320 -29.86 18.19 -3.59
CA GLY A 320 -29.57 18.03 -5.01
C GLY A 320 -30.53 17.10 -5.73
N ALA A 321 -30.48 17.15 -7.05
CA ALA A 321 -31.23 16.28 -7.93
C ALA A 321 -30.51 14.92 -8.11
N TYR A 322 -31.29 13.86 -8.25
CA TYR A 322 -30.83 12.53 -8.63
C TYR A 322 -31.64 11.98 -9.80
N GLU A 323 -31.08 10.96 -10.46
CA GLU A 323 -31.75 10.12 -11.44
C GLU A 323 -31.81 8.68 -10.89
N LEU A 324 -33.02 8.19 -10.64
CA LEU A 324 -33.33 6.83 -10.23
C LEU A 324 -33.76 6.01 -11.44
N LYS A 325 -33.12 4.88 -11.69
CA LYS A 325 -33.53 3.95 -12.73
C LYS A 325 -33.85 2.58 -12.14
N LEU A 326 -35.08 2.13 -12.36
CA LEU A 326 -35.57 0.82 -11.97
C LEU A 326 -35.67 -0.09 -13.20
N SER A 327 -35.03 -1.26 -13.15
CA SER A 327 -35.21 -2.33 -14.14
C SER A 327 -35.63 -3.63 -13.46
N ILE A 328 -36.64 -4.32 -14.02
CA ILE A 328 -37.15 -5.60 -13.52
C ILE A 328 -36.99 -6.67 -14.60
N GLY A 329 -36.53 -7.87 -14.21
CA GLY A 329 -36.34 -9.03 -15.08
C GLY A 329 -34.91 -9.58 -15.01
N GLY A 330 -34.49 -10.36 -16.01
CA GLY A 330 -33.13 -10.90 -16.07
C GLY A 330 -32.76 -11.85 -14.92
N LYS A 331 -31.45 -11.94 -14.61
CA LYS A 331 -30.91 -12.72 -13.49
C LYS A 331 -30.02 -11.82 -12.65
N ALA A 332 -30.51 -11.38 -11.50
CA ALA A 332 -29.73 -10.65 -10.51
C ALA A 332 -28.94 -11.61 -9.60
N GLN A 333 -27.80 -11.16 -9.09
CA GLN A 333 -27.07 -11.86 -8.05
C GLN A 333 -27.58 -11.44 -6.68
N ALA A 334 -27.73 -12.38 -5.75
CA ALA A 334 -27.92 -12.00 -4.36
C ALA A 334 -26.63 -11.36 -3.84
N PRO A 335 -26.70 -10.32 -2.99
CA PRO A 335 -25.52 -9.77 -2.35
C PRO A 335 -24.73 -10.90 -1.67
N PRO A 336 -23.39 -10.91 -1.76
CA PRO A 336 -22.59 -11.89 -1.04
C PRO A 336 -22.96 -11.79 0.43
N GLY A 337 -23.45 -12.89 1.00
CA GLY A 337 -23.70 -12.94 2.43
C GLY A 337 -22.41 -12.57 3.18
N PRO A 338 -22.51 -12.07 4.43
CA PRO A 338 -21.32 -11.85 5.24
C PRO A 338 -20.46 -13.11 5.18
N ILE A 339 -19.16 -12.95 4.89
CA ILE A 339 -18.21 -14.07 4.96
C ILE A 339 -18.43 -14.69 6.35
N PRO A 340 -18.93 -15.93 6.45
CA PRO A 340 -19.27 -16.49 7.74
C PRO A 340 -18.01 -16.50 8.60
N GLN A 341 -17.94 -15.62 9.59
CA GLN A 341 -16.85 -15.65 10.55
C GLN A 341 -17.09 -16.90 11.41
N PRO A 342 -16.13 -17.84 11.47
CA PRO A 342 -16.31 -19.02 12.29
C PRO A 342 -16.54 -18.56 13.74
N GLU A 343 -17.57 -19.11 14.38
CA GLU A 343 -17.89 -18.75 15.75
C GLU A 343 -16.70 -19.07 16.67
N ILE A 344 -16.17 -18.04 17.32
CA ILE A 344 -15.04 -18.15 18.26
C ILE A 344 -15.60 -18.25 19.68
N TYR A 345 -15.05 -19.17 20.45
CA TYR A 345 -15.35 -19.37 21.87
C TYR A 345 -14.13 -18.96 22.70
N PRO A 346 -14.10 -17.73 23.24
CA PRO A 346 -12.97 -17.27 24.03
C PRO A 346 -12.80 -18.09 25.31
N VAL A 347 -11.56 -18.47 25.63
CA VAL A 347 -11.21 -19.14 26.89
C VAL A 347 -10.58 -18.11 27.82
N ALA A 348 -11.14 -17.93 29.01
CA ALA A 348 -10.67 -16.96 30.01
C ALA A 348 -9.31 -17.38 30.62
N GLN A 349 -8.25 -17.29 29.83
CA GLN A 349 -6.88 -17.60 30.20
C GLN A 349 -5.90 -16.77 29.37
N THR A 350 -4.66 -16.67 29.85
CA THR A 350 -3.56 -16.01 29.13
C THR A 350 -2.28 -16.80 29.39
N PHE A 351 -1.53 -17.13 28.33
CA PHE A 351 -0.19 -17.70 28.46
C PHE A 351 0.86 -16.60 28.29
N LYS A 352 1.87 -16.58 29.17
CA LYS A 352 2.97 -15.60 29.17
C LYS A 352 4.28 -16.32 28.91
N VAL A 353 5.00 -15.87 27.89
CA VAL A 353 6.32 -16.37 27.48
C VAL A 353 7.32 -15.26 27.70
N SER A 354 8.40 -15.51 28.45
CA SER A 354 9.47 -14.52 28.58
C SER A 354 10.26 -14.44 27.27
N ASN A 355 10.43 -13.24 26.73
CA ASN A 355 11.26 -12.98 25.55
C ASN A 355 12.71 -13.47 25.77
N ASP A 356 13.29 -14.17 24.80
CA ASP A 356 14.70 -14.59 24.79
C ASP A 356 15.38 -14.17 23.48
N PRO A 357 15.92 -12.94 23.39
CA PRO A 357 16.51 -12.43 22.15
C PRO A 357 17.79 -13.15 21.72
N ASN A 358 18.34 -14.05 22.54
CA ASN A 358 19.60 -14.74 22.27
C ASN A 358 19.39 -16.18 21.78
N SER A 359 18.15 -16.67 21.76
CA SER A 359 17.84 -18.02 21.29
C SER A 359 16.44 -18.07 20.67
N ASN A 360 15.95 -19.28 20.35
CA ASN A 360 14.56 -19.49 19.93
C ASN A 360 13.78 -20.31 20.98
N LYS A 361 14.25 -20.39 22.23
CA LYS A 361 13.61 -21.22 23.26
C LYS A 361 12.20 -20.74 23.61
N ASP A 362 12.03 -19.44 23.69
CA ASP A 362 10.75 -18.76 23.83
C ASP A 362 9.78 -19.12 22.70
N GLU A 363 10.23 -19.20 21.46
CA GLU A 363 9.40 -19.63 20.31
C GLU A 363 8.84 -21.05 20.49
N TYR A 364 9.68 -22.02 20.88
CA TYR A 364 9.19 -23.38 21.11
C TYR A 364 8.29 -23.46 22.35
N ALA A 365 8.53 -22.65 23.38
CA ALA A 365 7.65 -22.53 24.54
C ALA A 365 6.29 -21.90 24.17
N TYR A 366 6.28 -20.91 23.28
CA TYR A 366 5.07 -20.33 22.70
C TYR A 366 4.28 -21.38 21.93
N ILE A 367 4.93 -22.09 21.00
CA ILE A 367 4.30 -23.13 20.17
C ILE A 367 3.69 -24.25 21.04
N ALA A 368 4.34 -24.60 22.15
CA ALA A 368 3.82 -25.59 23.08
C ALA A 368 2.45 -25.21 23.69
N ALA A 369 2.15 -23.91 23.81
CA ALA A 369 0.86 -23.42 24.31
C ALA A 369 -0.22 -23.35 23.23
N VAL A 370 0.13 -23.31 21.95
CA VAL A 370 -0.82 -23.15 20.83
C VAL A 370 -1.97 -24.17 20.90
N PRO A 371 -1.76 -25.49 21.10
CA PRO A 371 -2.86 -26.46 21.15
C PRO A 371 -3.79 -26.34 22.37
N ALA A 372 -3.37 -25.59 23.40
CA ALA A 372 -4.18 -25.28 24.57
C ALA A 372 -4.81 -23.88 24.50
N ALA A 373 -4.30 -23.02 23.62
CA ALA A 373 -4.74 -21.64 23.43
C ALA A 373 -5.66 -21.48 22.22
N ASN A 374 -5.44 -22.24 21.15
CA ASN A 374 -6.17 -22.21 19.90
C ASN A 374 -6.44 -23.65 19.45
N TYR A 375 -7.67 -24.13 19.58
CA TYR A 375 -8.00 -25.52 19.28
C TYR A 375 -9.45 -25.71 18.87
N ILE A 376 -9.72 -26.86 18.26
CA ILE A 376 -11.08 -27.26 17.91
C ILE A 376 -11.52 -28.45 18.77
N LYS A 377 -12.64 -28.28 19.46
CA LYS A 377 -13.27 -29.33 20.26
C LYS A 377 -14.78 -29.28 20.04
N ASP A 378 -15.40 -30.44 19.83
CA ASP A 378 -16.85 -30.54 19.59
C ASP A 378 -17.33 -29.62 18.44
N SER A 379 -16.51 -29.51 17.38
CA SER A 379 -16.69 -28.61 16.22
C SER A 379 -16.71 -27.11 16.54
N LYS A 380 -16.31 -26.71 17.75
CA LYS A 380 -16.20 -25.31 18.18
C LYS A 380 -14.74 -24.89 18.26
N ARG A 381 -14.46 -23.66 17.84
CA ARG A 381 -13.13 -23.06 17.87
C ARG A 381 -12.94 -22.30 19.18
N TYR A 382 -11.92 -22.68 19.94
CA TYR A 382 -11.57 -22.04 21.21
C TYR A 382 -10.29 -21.24 21.05
N VAL A 383 -10.27 -19.99 21.51
CA VAL A 383 -9.11 -19.09 21.38
C VAL A 383 -8.83 -18.35 22.69
N SER A 384 -7.56 -18.17 23.03
CA SER A 384 -7.07 -17.33 24.12
C SER A 384 -5.68 -16.77 23.81
N PRO A 385 -5.28 -15.62 24.38
CA PRO A 385 -3.98 -15.01 24.09
C PRO A 385 -2.78 -15.85 24.58
N ILE A 386 -1.71 -15.82 23.77
CA ILE A 386 -0.33 -16.13 24.18
C ILE A 386 0.48 -14.87 23.90
N VAL A 387 1.16 -14.35 24.91
CA VAL A 387 1.89 -13.07 24.83
C VAL A 387 3.34 -13.23 25.26
N TYR A 388 4.23 -12.47 24.60
CA TYR A 388 5.59 -12.27 25.08
C TYR A 388 5.58 -11.25 26.21
N VAL A 389 6.50 -11.41 27.17
CA VAL A 389 6.70 -10.48 28.29
C VAL A 389 8.19 -10.28 28.54
N ASN A 390 8.54 -9.16 29.17
CA ASN A 390 9.92 -8.72 29.40
C ASN A 390 10.62 -8.31 28.09
N ASP A 391 9.88 -7.68 27.19
CA ASP A 391 10.43 -7.09 25.97
C ASP A 391 10.30 -5.55 26.01
N ASN A 392 11.42 -4.90 26.29
CA ASN A 392 11.52 -3.43 26.33
C ASN A 392 11.98 -2.82 25.00
N SER A 393 11.97 -3.61 23.90
CA SER A 393 12.33 -3.11 22.58
C SER A 393 11.39 -1.96 22.17
N PRO A 394 11.92 -0.83 21.70
CA PRO A 394 11.10 0.29 21.22
C PRO A 394 10.20 -0.13 20.06
N THR A 395 8.96 0.36 20.03
CA THR A 395 8.08 0.21 18.87
C THR A 395 8.24 1.39 17.90
N HIS A 396 7.80 1.23 16.65
CA HIS A 396 7.77 2.31 15.66
C HIS A 396 6.73 3.41 15.96
N TRP A 397 5.93 3.26 17.00
CA TRP A 397 4.90 4.22 17.40
C TRP A 397 5.32 4.92 18.70
N PHE A 398 4.91 4.39 19.85
CA PHE A 398 5.23 4.92 21.17
C PHE A 398 5.46 3.75 22.14
N GLY A 399 6.38 3.95 23.10
CA GLY A 399 6.68 2.96 24.13
C GLY A 399 7.43 1.73 23.62
N THR A 400 7.23 0.62 24.32
CA THR A 400 7.92 -0.65 24.13
C THR A 400 6.96 -1.77 23.69
N VAL A 401 7.51 -2.92 23.31
CA VAL A 401 6.70 -4.14 23.05
C VAL A 401 5.86 -4.51 24.26
N ASP A 402 6.41 -4.40 25.47
CA ASP A 402 5.67 -4.64 26.73
C ASP A 402 4.51 -3.65 26.92
N ASP A 403 4.68 -2.36 26.58
CA ASP A 403 3.58 -1.37 26.65
C ASP A 403 2.43 -1.74 25.71
N THR A 404 2.76 -2.17 24.48
CA THR A 404 1.79 -2.62 23.49
C THR A 404 1.08 -3.90 23.95
N THR A 405 1.83 -4.84 24.52
CA THR A 405 1.29 -6.08 25.08
C THR A 405 0.34 -5.79 26.23
N GLN A 406 0.70 -4.87 27.13
CA GLN A 406 -0.15 -4.49 28.25
C GLN A 406 -1.46 -3.84 27.78
N TYR A 407 -1.41 -2.97 26.78
CA TYR A 407 -2.60 -2.39 26.15
C TYR A 407 -3.57 -3.47 25.66
N LEU A 408 -3.07 -4.48 24.93
CA LEU A 408 -3.89 -5.59 24.43
C LEU A 408 -4.45 -6.47 25.56
N LEU A 409 -3.70 -6.65 26.64
CA LEU A 409 -4.15 -7.39 27.83
C LEU A 409 -5.24 -6.63 28.60
N ASP A 410 -5.16 -5.30 28.67
CA ASP A 410 -6.18 -4.47 29.31
C ASP A 410 -7.52 -4.56 28.57
N ASP A 411 -7.48 -4.54 27.23
CA ASP A 411 -8.66 -4.77 26.39
C ASP A 411 -9.25 -6.17 26.58
N TRP A 412 -8.40 -7.19 26.59
CA TRP A 412 -8.81 -8.57 26.87
C TRP A 412 -9.46 -8.72 28.25
N ASN A 413 -8.85 -8.15 29.30
CA ASN A 413 -9.39 -8.17 30.65
C ASN A 413 -10.70 -7.38 30.75
N THR A 414 -10.83 -6.27 30.03
CA THR A 414 -12.06 -5.49 29.94
C THR A 414 -13.18 -6.31 29.30
N TYR A 415 -12.89 -7.01 28.20
CA TYR A 415 -13.82 -7.94 27.56
C TYR A 415 -14.30 -9.01 28.55
N LEU A 416 -13.37 -9.70 29.20
CA LEU A 416 -13.69 -10.74 30.18
C LEU A 416 -14.53 -10.22 31.36
N ALA A 417 -14.21 -9.02 31.88
CA ALA A 417 -14.94 -8.39 32.98
C ALA A 417 -16.41 -8.12 32.62
N ARG A 418 -16.71 -7.72 31.38
CA ARG A 418 -18.09 -7.54 30.89
C ARG A 418 -18.89 -8.85 30.91
N HIS A 419 -18.20 -9.99 30.89
CA HIS A 419 -18.78 -11.33 30.98
C HIS A 419 -18.65 -11.95 32.40
N GLY A 420 -18.23 -11.18 33.40
CA GLY A 420 -18.11 -11.64 34.78
C GLY A 420 -17.03 -12.68 35.02
N VAL A 421 -16.03 -12.77 34.14
CA VAL A 421 -14.91 -13.71 34.21
C VAL A 421 -13.58 -12.98 34.25
N THR A 422 -12.53 -13.64 34.74
CA THR A 422 -11.15 -13.12 34.75
C THR A 422 -10.22 -14.14 34.10
N ALA A 423 -9.16 -13.65 33.45
CA ALA A 423 -8.19 -14.53 32.82
C ALA A 423 -7.37 -15.27 33.88
N LYS A 424 -7.30 -16.61 33.77
CA LYS A 424 -6.28 -17.37 34.49
C LYS A 424 -4.95 -17.30 33.75
N GLU A 425 -3.93 -16.76 34.40
CA GLU A 425 -2.61 -16.60 33.80
C GLU A 425 -1.72 -17.83 33.99
N TYR A 426 -0.91 -18.13 32.98
CA TYR A 426 0.06 -19.23 32.95
C TYR A 426 1.40 -18.69 32.46
N VAL A 427 2.35 -18.52 33.37
CA VAL A 427 3.75 -18.21 33.01
C VAL A 427 4.43 -19.52 32.62
N LEU A 428 4.94 -19.57 31.38
CA LEU A 428 5.57 -20.78 30.87
C LEU A 428 7.04 -20.86 31.29
N PRO A 429 7.55 -22.06 31.59
CA PRO A 429 8.99 -22.30 31.71
C PRO A 429 9.76 -21.83 30.46
N SER A 430 10.98 -21.31 30.64
CA SER A 430 11.85 -20.94 29.52
C SER A 430 12.47 -22.14 28.79
N ASP A 431 12.45 -23.32 29.41
CA ASP A 431 12.87 -24.56 28.77
C ASP A 431 11.69 -25.14 27.96
N PRO A 432 11.83 -25.33 26.63
CA PRO A 432 10.71 -25.74 25.77
C PRO A 432 10.09 -27.09 26.16
N VAL A 433 10.92 -28.07 26.53
CA VAL A 433 10.48 -29.41 26.92
C VAL A 433 9.64 -29.34 28.20
N LYS A 434 10.11 -28.60 29.20
CA LYS A 434 9.36 -28.33 30.43
C LYS A 434 8.07 -27.58 30.16
N ALA A 435 8.10 -26.56 29.30
CA ALA A 435 6.91 -25.80 28.93
C ALA A 435 5.84 -26.71 28.31
N ALA A 436 6.22 -27.55 27.35
CA ALA A 436 5.30 -28.50 26.71
C ALA A 436 4.72 -29.51 27.71
N ALA A 437 5.55 -30.13 28.55
CA ALA A 437 5.08 -31.06 29.58
C ALA A 437 4.17 -30.40 30.62
N ASP A 438 4.48 -29.16 31.02
CA ASP A 438 3.68 -28.39 31.98
C ASP A 438 2.31 -28.01 31.41
N VAL A 439 2.27 -27.48 30.17
CA VAL A 439 1.01 -27.20 29.46
C VAL A 439 0.20 -28.48 29.30
N ALA A 440 0.81 -29.56 28.80
CA ALA A 440 0.15 -30.84 28.59
C ALA A 440 -0.54 -31.37 29.87
N THR A 441 0.19 -31.38 30.99
CA THR A 441 -0.31 -31.97 32.23
C THR A 441 -1.23 -31.06 33.05
N LYS A 442 -1.28 -29.76 32.74
CA LYS A 442 -2.23 -28.79 33.33
C LYS A 442 -3.53 -28.65 32.54
N LYS A 443 -3.48 -28.86 31.22
CA LYS A 443 -4.61 -28.59 30.31
C LYS A 443 -5.39 -29.83 29.92
N TRP A 444 -4.75 -31.01 29.96
CA TRP A 444 -5.43 -32.29 29.75
C TRP A 444 -5.41 -33.11 31.05
N ALA A 445 -6.58 -33.64 31.44
CA ALA A 445 -6.66 -34.59 32.54
C ALA A 445 -6.14 -35.99 32.12
N SER A 446 -6.34 -36.34 30.86
CA SER A 446 -5.82 -37.54 30.20
C SER A 446 -5.84 -37.32 28.68
N SER A 447 -5.00 -38.05 27.95
CA SER A 447 -5.06 -38.12 26.48
C SER A 447 -4.47 -39.44 26.01
N SER A 448 -5.17 -40.17 25.14
CA SER A 448 -4.62 -41.39 24.53
C SER A 448 -3.63 -41.09 23.40
N THR A 449 -3.65 -39.87 22.88
CA THR A 449 -2.87 -39.42 21.73
C THR A 449 -2.07 -38.16 22.07
N ALA A 450 -0.85 -38.04 21.56
CA ALA A 450 -0.11 -36.78 21.57
C ALA A 450 0.59 -36.55 20.23
N VAL A 451 0.78 -35.27 19.91
CA VAL A 451 1.69 -34.88 18.83
C VAL A 451 3.09 -34.71 19.43
N ILE A 452 4.08 -35.27 18.75
CA ILE A 452 5.49 -35.17 19.11
C ILE A 452 6.21 -34.37 18.03
N ALA A 453 7.08 -33.45 18.45
CA ALA A 453 8.02 -32.74 17.58
C ALA A 453 9.41 -32.69 18.25
N VAL A 454 10.43 -32.30 17.49
CA VAL A 454 11.79 -32.13 18.03
C VAL A 454 11.96 -30.70 18.55
N ASP A 455 12.45 -30.55 19.77
CA ASP A 455 12.92 -29.26 20.27
C ASP A 455 14.25 -28.92 19.58
N GLY A 456 14.17 -28.04 18.58
CA GLY A 456 15.31 -27.57 17.80
C GLY A 456 15.94 -26.28 18.33
N SER A 457 15.59 -25.82 19.52
CA SER A 457 16.10 -24.55 20.08
C SER A 457 17.63 -24.52 20.27
N ASP A 458 18.25 -25.69 20.42
CA ASP A 458 19.71 -25.83 20.53
C ASP A 458 20.41 -26.02 19.17
N PHE A 459 19.67 -26.19 18.06
CA PHE A 459 20.26 -26.34 16.73
C PHE A 459 20.79 -25.01 16.19
N GLN A 460 22.05 -25.02 15.77
CA GLN A 460 22.77 -23.85 15.27
C GLN A 460 23.02 -23.92 13.76
N ASP A 461 23.13 -22.75 13.15
CA ASP A 461 23.64 -22.58 11.79
C ASP A 461 25.17 -22.65 11.77
N GLU A 462 25.74 -22.98 10.61
CA GLU A 462 27.19 -22.92 10.39
C GLU A 462 27.56 -21.55 9.84
N ILE A 463 28.50 -20.86 10.49
CA ILE A 463 29.01 -19.56 10.03
C ILE A 463 30.40 -19.76 9.42
N GLU A 464 30.54 -19.38 8.14
CA GLU A 464 31.80 -19.37 7.42
C GLU A 464 32.25 -17.94 7.16
N LYS A 465 33.38 -17.52 7.74
CA LYS A 465 34.02 -16.24 7.40
C LYS A 465 34.77 -16.37 6.08
N VAL A 466 34.29 -15.68 5.05
CA VAL A 466 34.87 -15.70 3.70
C VAL A 466 35.74 -14.48 3.41
N ILE A 467 35.60 -13.40 4.19
CA ILE A 467 36.51 -12.26 4.24
C ILE A 467 36.67 -11.88 5.71
N ASP A 468 37.91 -11.61 6.12
CA ASP A 468 38.28 -11.10 7.45
C ASP A 468 39.66 -10.45 7.28
N LYS A 469 39.71 -9.13 7.17
CA LYS A 469 40.97 -8.37 7.01
C LYS A 469 40.81 -6.87 7.23
N ASP A 470 41.92 -6.23 7.55
CA ASP A 470 42.06 -4.78 7.57
C ASP A 470 42.27 -4.20 6.16
N ALA A 471 41.78 -2.98 5.97
CA ALA A 471 41.92 -2.20 4.74
C ALA A 471 41.91 -0.68 5.04
N THR A 472 42.30 0.12 4.05
CA THR A 472 42.29 1.58 4.13
C THR A 472 41.63 2.14 2.89
N LEU A 473 40.50 2.83 3.08
CA LEU A 473 39.83 3.53 2.00
C LEU A 473 40.51 4.89 1.79
N ASN A 474 41.17 5.06 0.66
CA ASN A 474 41.78 6.34 0.28
C ASN A 474 40.73 7.21 -0.40
N ILE A 475 40.20 8.20 0.31
CA ILE A 475 39.14 9.09 -0.17
C ILE A 475 39.64 9.89 -1.37
N LYS A 476 38.93 9.76 -2.48
CA LYS A 476 39.09 10.60 -3.67
C LYS A 476 37.72 10.96 -4.21
N ALA A 477 37.57 12.21 -4.64
CA ALA A 477 36.39 12.66 -5.37
C ALA A 477 36.77 13.20 -6.76
N GLU A 478 35.91 12.97 -7.75
CA GLU A 478 36.02 13.60 -9.07
C GLU A 478 34.69 14.24 -9.47
N VAL A 479 34.71 15.56 -9.63
CA VAL A 479 33.55 16.38 -9.99
C VAL A 479 33.51 16.61 -11.49
N THR A 480 32.35 16.38 -12.10
CA THR A 480 32.06 16.75 -13.50
C THR A 480 30.84 17.64 -13.55
N THR A 481 30.99 18.84 -14.12
CA THR A 481 29.88 19.77 -14.35
C THR A 481 29.54 19.92 -15.84
N ALA A 482 28.26 20.15 -16.10
CA ALA A 482 27.70 20.44 -17.41
C ALA A 482 26.56 21.47 -17.27
N PRO A 483 26.82 22.76 -17.56
CA PRO A 483 25.76 23.75 -17.61
C PRO A 483 24.78 23.46 -18.75
N LYS A 484 23.56 23.99 -18.64
CA LYS A 484 22.56 23.92 -19.72
C LYS A 484 23.15 24.32 -21.08
N GLY A 485 22.86 23.52 -22.11
CA GLY A 485 23.39 23.73 -23.47
C GLY A 485 24.86 23.34 -23.68
N SER A 486 25.53 22.79 -22.66
CA SER A 486 26.88 22.24 -22.77
C SER A 486 26.96 21.16 -23.86
N SER A 487 28.03 21.18 -24.66
CA SER A 487 28.31 20.13 -25.66
C SER A 487 28.54 18.73 -25.07
N LYS A 488 28.73 18.63 -23.75
CA LYS A 488 28.82 17.35 -23.03
C LYS A 488 27.44 16.68 -22.88
N LEU A 489 26.35 17.46 -22.91
CA LEU A 489 25.00 16.95 -22.78
C LEU A 489 24.50 16.35 -24.09
N LYS A 490 23.73 15.28 -23.97
CA LYS A 490 23.08 14.58 -25.07
C LYS A 490 21.58 14.52 -24.79
N ASP A 491 20.78 14.74 -25.81
CA ASP A 491 19.33 14.54 -25.74
C ASP A 491 19.06 13.03 -25.87
N ILE A 492 18.53 12.43 -24.81
CA ILE A 492 18.12 11.03 -24.75
C ILE A 492 16.68 11.00 -24.24
N ALA A 493 15.73 10.72 -25.13
CA ALA A 493 14.30 10.70 -24.81
C ALA A 493 13.78 12.00 -24.16
N GLY A 494 14.26 13.17 -24.59
CA GLY A 494 13.86 14.46 -24.01
C GLY A 494 14.66 14.86 -22.77
N LYS A 495 15.45 13.94 -22.19
CA LYS A 495 16.30 14.18 -21.03
C LYS A 495 17.64 14.78 -21.46
N GLN A 496 18.12 15.80 -20.76
CA GLN A 496 19.46 16.35 -20.94
C GLN A 496 20.47 15.48 -20.18
N ALA A 497 20.99 14.47 -20.86
CA ALA A 497 21.82 13.42 -20.30
C ALA A 497 23.32 13.72 -20.38
N LEU A 498 24.08 13.27 -19.40
CA LEU A 498 25.55 13.33 -19.34
C LEU A 498 26.15 11.92 -19.31
N PRO A 499 26.21 11.19 -20.44
CA PRO A 499 26.77 9.85 -20.47
C PRO A 499 28.24 9.85 -20.05
N MET A 500 28.60 8.99 -19.10
CA MET A 500 29.97 8.84 -18.63
C MET A 500 30.33 7.39 -18.38
N PHE A 501 31.53 6.99 -18.82
CA PHE A 501 32.08 5.70 -18.44
C PHE A 501 32.68 5.80 -17.04
N ILE A 502 32.18 4.97 -16.12
CA ILE A 502 32.66 4.89 -14.74
C ILE A 502 33.29 3.52 -14.52
N ASN A 503 34.56 3.50 -14.10
CA ASN A 503 35.31 2.27 -13.83
C ASN A 503 35.12 1.77 -12.38
N SER A 504 35.79 0.67 -12.03
CA SER A 504 35.65 0.03 -10.72
C SER A 504 36.25 0.77 -9.53
N ASN A 505 37.02 1.85 -9.73
CA ASN A 505 37.66 2.59 -8.64
C ASN A 505 36.68 3.48 -7.85
N TRP A 506 35.49 3.69 -8.41
CA TRP A 506 34.45 4.54 -7.84
C TRP A 506 33.38 3.66 -7.18
N GLY A 507 32.98 4.00 -5.95
CA GLY A 507 32.03 3.26 -5.13
C GLY A 507 30.62 3.84 -5.15
N SER A 508 30.51 5.16 -5.10
CA SER A 508 29.24 5.90 -5.16
C SER A 508 29.39 7.17 -6.00
N MET A 509 28.26 7.78 -6.35
CA MET A 509 28.19 9.10 -6.94
C MET A 509 27.13 9.93 -6.25
N THR A 510 27.31 11.24 -6.32
CA THR A 510 26.24 12.21 -6.13
C THR A 510 25.85 12.86 -7.45
N VAL A 511 24.56 13.17 -7.60
CA VAL A 511 24.01 13.86 -8.77
C VAL A 511 23.14 15.01 -8.29
N TYR A 512 23.49 16.21 -8.70
CA TYR A 512 22.91 17.44 -8.19
C TYR A 512 22.75 18.46 -9.31
N THR A 513 21.70 19.25 -9.27
CA THR A 513 21.50 20.36 -10.21
C THR A 513 21.40 21.66 -9.44
N HIS A 514 22.37 22.54 -9.68
CA HIS A 514 22.38 23.89 -9.14
C HIS A 514 21.68 24.83 -10.12
N GLY A 515 20.81 25.72 -9.65
CA GLY A 515 20.13 26.63 -10.55
C GLY A 515 19.10 27.49 -9.84
N SER A 516 18.58 28.48 -10.56
CA SER A 516 17.45 29.25 -10.08
C SER A 516 16.12 28.57 -10.39
N ASP A 517 16.09 27.50 -11.20
CA ASP A 517 14.89 26.77 -11.61
C ASP A 517 15.30 25.39 -12.16
N SER A 518 15.70 24.48 -11.29
CA SER A 518 16.28 23.18 -11.66
C SER A 518 15.17 22.14 -11.86
N PRO A 519 15.05 21.51 -13.03
CA PRO A 519 14.09 20.43 -13.25
C PRO A 519 14.45 19.15 -12.48
N ALA A 520 13.61 18.12 -12.60
CA ALA A 520 13.88 16.76 -12.14
C ALA A 520 15.30 16.28 -12.48
N VAL A 521 15.94 15.56 -11.58
CA VAL A 521 17.29 14.99 -11.78
C VAL A 521 17.24 13.49 -11.54
N GLY A 522 17.97 12.72 -12.35
CA GLY A 522 17.93 11.27 -12.24
C GLY A 522 19.12 10.55 -12.86
N ILE A 523 19.11 9.22 -12.74
CA ILE A 523 20.22 8.36 -13.16
C ILE A 523 19.68 7.16 -13.95
N ILE A 524 20.21 6.93 -15.15
CA ILE A 524 20.07 5.64 -15.85
C ILE A 524 21.35 4.82 -15.64
N THR A 525 21.18 3.60 -15.15
CA THR A 525 22.28 2.68 -14.83
C THR A 525 22.83 2.00 -16.10
N PRO A 526 24.01 1.33 -16.03
CA PRO A 526 24.56 0.57 -17.15
C PRO A 526 23.68 -0.59 -17.62
N LYS A 527 22.63 -0.93 -16.86
CA LYS A 527 21.63 -1.95 -17.22
C LYS A 527 20.45 -1.39 -18.00
N TYR A 528 20.49 -0.11 -18.36
CA TYR A 528 19.36 0.61 -18.96
C TYR A 528 18.10 0.55 -18.07
N GLN A 529 18.29 0.80 -16.78
CA GLN A 529 17.23 0.86 -15.77
C GLN A 529 17.29 2.23 -15.10
N PRO A 530 16.16 2.81 -14.66
CA PRO A 530 16.20 3.94 -13.75
C PRO A 530 16.88 3.47 -12.45
N GLY A 531 17.83 4.25 -11.97
CA GLY A 531 18.44 4.07 -10.65
C GLY A 531 17.60 4.77 -9.60
N THR A 532 17.41 6.07 -9.79
CA THR A 532 16.61 6.99 -8.96
C THR A 532 16.30 8.22 -9.79
N GLU A 533 15.18 8.86 -9.48
CA GLU A 533 14.72 10.11 -10.07
C GLU A 533 14.08 10.94 -8.97
N GLU A 534 14.46 12.21 -8.90
CA GLU A 534 13.97 13.16 -7.91
C GLU A 534 13.34 14.35 -8.65
N ASP A 535 12.04 14.50 -8.44
CA ASP A 535 11.17 15.41 -9.19
C ASP A 535 10.80 16.66 -8.38
N TRP A 536 11.29 16.77 -7.13
CA TRP A 536 10.95 17.86 -6.22
C TRP A 536 12.08 18.89 -6.06
N PRO A 537 12.11 19.96 -6.88
CA PRO A 537 13.01 21.09 -6.68
C PRO A 537 12.66 21.90 -5.43
N HIS A 538 13.53 22.86 -5.11
CA HIS A 538 13.60 23.73 -3.91
C HIS A 538 12.26 24.08 -3.18
N PRO A 539 12.27 24.28 -1.83
CA PRO A 539 11.18 23.94 -0.89
C PRO A 539 9.96 24.85 -0.75
N TYR A 540 9.68 25.77 -1.67
CA TYR A 540 8.64 26.79 -1.46
C TYR A 540 7.74 26.98 -2.67
N ASP A 541 7.51 25.90 -3.42
CA ASP A 541 6.92 25.92 -4.77
C ASP A 541 7.56 26.99 -5.68
N GLY A 542 8.82 27.28 -5.37
CA GLY A 542 9.57 28.42 -5.82
C GLY A 542 10.79 27.98 -6.63
N PRO A 543 11.19 28.74 -7.65
CA PRO A 543 12.34 28.38 -8.46
C PRO A 543 13.64 28.22 -7.63
N GLY A 544 14.37 27.10 -7.78
CA GLY A 544 15.66 26.87 -7.09
C GLY A 544 16.45 25.64 -7.54
N ASP A 545 17.34 25.14 -6.68
CA ASP A 545 18.10 23.90 -6.91
C ASP A 545 17.22 22.64 -6.78
N ASN A 546 17.72 21.49 -7.25
CA ASN A 546 17.05 20.20 -7.02
C ASN A 546 17.90 19.33 -6.10
N THR A 547 17.32 18.39 -5.38
CA THR A 547 17.96 17.54 -4.38
C THR A 547 19.26 16.87 -4.84
N ASN A 548 20.21 16.76 -3.91
CA ASN A 548 21.46 16.03 -4.12
C ASN A 548 21.21 14.53 -3.93
N ILE A 549 21.16 13.78 -5.02
CA ILE A 549 20.97 12.33 -5.02
C ILE A 549 22.29 11.65 -4.64
N TYR A 550 22.29 10.75 -3.66
CA TYR A 550 23.39 9.81 -3.40
C TYR A 550 23.06 8.41 -3.94
N PHE A 551 23.93 7.83 -4.77
CA PHE A 551 23.66 6.54 -5.42
C PHE A 551 24.92 5.65 -5.55
N PRO A 552 24.84 4.34 -5.26
CA PRO A 552 25.99 3.44 -5.40
C PRO A 552 26.29 3.10 -6.86
N ILE A 553 27.58 3.05 -7.20
CA ILE A 553 28.05 2.62 -8.51
C ILE A 553 28.12 1.09 -8.49
N THR A 554 27.02 0.42 -8.79
CA THR A 554 26.92 -1.04 -8.64
C THR A 554 27.91 -1.81 -9.51
N ILE A 555 28.03 -1.41 -10.78
CA ILE A 555 28.90 -2.05 -11.78
C ILE A 555 29.65 -1.01 -12.62
N PRO A 556 30.89 -1.31 -13.06
CA PRO A 556 31.57 -0.51 -14.08
C PRO A 556 30.78 -0.50 -15.38
N GLY A 557 30.71 0.65 -16.05
CA GLY A 557 29.96 0.79 -17.28
C GLY A 557 29.61 2.23 -17.62
N ILE A 558 28.68 2.40 -18.56
CA ILE A 558 28.16 3.71 -18.95
C ILE A 558 27.00 4.06 -18.01
N TRP A 559 27.19 5.10 -17.22
CA TRP A 559 26.17 5.71 -16.39
C TRP A 559 25.66 6.97 -17.08
N ILE A 560 24.37 7.24 -16.97
CA ILE A 560 23.74 8.41 -17.60
C ILE A 560 22.95 9.19 -16.54
N PRO A 561 23.62 10.05 -15.75
CA PRO A 561 22.95 11.13 -15.03
C PRO A 561 22.25 12.07 -16.01
N TYR A 562 21.09 12.60 -15.64
CA TYR A 562 20.31 13.47 -16.52
C TYR A 562 19.51 14.52 -15.76
N VAL A 563 19.11 15.56 -16.49
CA VAL A 563 18.08 16.53 -16.10
C VAL A 563 16.82 16.28 -16.95
N GLY A 564 15.66 16.17 -16.31
CA GLY A 564 14.41 15.67 -16.89
C GLY A 564 13.78 16.62 -17.92
N SER A 565 14.07 17.91 -17.83
CA SER A 565 13.59 18.91 -18.79
C SER A 565 14.71 19.86 -19.21
N ASN A 566 14.42 20.69 -20.22
CA ASN A 566 15.31 21.76 -20.67
C ASN A 566 14.76 23.16 -20.30
N SER A 567 13.83 23.25 -19.33
CA SER A 567 13.39 24.53 -18.74
C SER A 567 14.42 25.06 -17.73
N GLY A 568 14.21 26.29 -17.25
CA GLY A 568 15.04 26.92 -16.23
C GLY A 568 16.50 27.20 -16.57
N ASP A 569 17.25 27.74 -15.61
CA ASP A 569 18.71 27.90 -15.69
C ASP A 569 19.36 27.01 -14.62
N TRP A 570 20.23 26.11 -15.07
CA TRP A 570 20.80 25.07 -14.22
C TRP A 570 22.16 24.57 -14.71
N THR A 571 22.91 23.99 -13.79
CA THR A 571 24.15 23.25 -14.02
C THR A 571 24.07 21.89 -13.35
N LEU A 572 24.16 20.83 -14.17
CA LEU A 572 24.26 19.47 -13.68
C LEU A 572 25.68 19.23 -13.16
N GLU A 573 25.77 18.74 -11.93
CA GLU A 573 26.98 18.31 -11.26
C GLU A 573 26.88 16.82 -10.92
N VAL A 574 27.94 16.08 -11.24
CA VAL A 574 28.10 14.68 -10.87
C VAL A 574 29.43 14.52 -10.17
N THR A 575 29.41 14.10 -8.91
CA THR A 575 30.63 13.85 -8.13
C THR A 575 30.75 12.36 -7.86
N LYS A 576 31.87 11.75 -8.26
CA LYS A 576 32.15 10.33 -8.00
C LYS A 576 33.06 10.22 -6.77
N TYR A 577 32.78 9.26 -5.89
CA TYR A 577 33.60 8.98 -4.71
C TYR A 577 34.28 7.61 -4.82
N SER A 578 35.54 7.54 -4.39
CA SER A 578 36.33 6.30 -4.37
C SER A 578 35.64 5.22 -3.53
N GLY A 579 35.74 3.96 -3.96
CA GLY A 579 35.26 2.85 -3.15
C GLY A 579 36.07 1.58 -3.35
N ASP A 580 36.17 0.79 -2.29
CA ASP A 580 36.77 -0.54 -2.31
C ASP A 580 35.72 -1.59 -2.64
N ARG A 581 36.13 -2.64 -3.37
CA ARG A 581 35.22 -3.70 -3.84
C ARG A 581 35.72 -5.08 -3.44
N TYR A 582 34.84 -5.85 -2.83
CA TYR A 582 35.13 -7.19 -2.34
C TYR A 582 34.23 -8.20 -3.01
N LYS A 583 34.82 -9.23 -3.65
CA LYS A 583 34.06 -10.29 -4.32
C LYS A 583 33.83 -11.45 -3.36
N ILE A 584 32.57 -11.82 -3.17
CA ILE A 584 32.15 -12.82 -2.20
C ILE A 584 31.46 -13.96 -2.96
N PRO A 585 32.03 -15.18 -2.99
CA PRO A 585 31.40 -16.32 -3.65
C PRO A 585 30.28 -16.91 -2.77
N VAL A 586 29.07 -16.99 -3.32
CA VAL A 586 27.92 -17.66 -2.70
C VAL A 586 27.60 -18.92 -3.51
N SER A 587 27.65 -20.08 -2.86
CA SER A 587 27.54 -21.40 -3.49
C SER A 587 26.17 -22.08 -3.32
N THR A 588 25.34 -21.59 -2.39
CA THR A 588 24.00 -22.11 -2.09
C THR A 588 23.06 -20.95 -1.80
N THR A 589 21.76 -21.13 -2.05
CA THR A 589 20.73 -20.16 -1.63
C THR A 589 20.25 -20.42 -0.20
N GLN A 590 20.55 -21.57 0.40
CA GLN A 590 20.18 -21.88 1.79
C GLN A 590 21.21 -21.28 2.77
N CYS A 591 21.39 -19.96 2.68
CA CYS A 591 22.26 -19.21 3.57
C CYS A 591 21.79 -17.76 3.71
N SER A 592 22.48 -17.02 4.58
CA SER A 592 22.47 -15.56 4.60
C SER A 592 23.89 -15.05 4.37
N LEU A 593 24.01 -13.93 3.67
CA LEU A 593 25.26 -13.21 3.46
C LEU A 593 25.24 -11.94 4.30
N LYS A 594 26.10 -11.87 5.31
CA LYS A 594 26.31 -10.69 6.15
C LYS A 594 27.66 -10.07 5.88
N VAL A 595 27.71 -8.75 5.73
CA VAL A 595 28.97 -7.99 5.64
C VAL A 595 28.95 -6.92 6.72
N THR A 596 30.04 -6.86 7.48
CA THR A 596 30.24 -5.89 8.55
C THR A 596 31.56 -5.16 8.30
N VAL A 597 31.51 -3.83 8.34
CA VAL A 597 32.68 -2.94 8.31
C VAL A 597 32.78 -2.22 9.64
N THR A 598 33.92 -2.31 10.30
CA THR A 598 34.19 -1.61 11.56
C THR A 598 35.36 -0.64 11.44
N THR A 599 35.27 0.47 12.17
CA THR A 599 36.32 1.50 12.26
C THR A 599 36.68 1.78 13.72
N SER A 600 37.89 2.26 13.99
CA SER A 600 38.32 2.57 15.37
C SER A 600 37.63 3.79 15.96
N GLU A 601 37.23 4.73 15.11
CA GLU A 601 36.46 5.92 15.43
C GLU A 601 35.22 5.95 14.53
N PRO A 602 34.11 6.60 14.92
CA PRO A 602 32.94 6.70 14.08
C PRO A 602 33.27 7.30 12.70
N SER A 603 32.62 6.78 11.65
CA SER A 603 32.85 7.19 10.28
C SER A 603 31.56 7.18 9.47
N TYR A 604 31.57 7.91 8.36
CA TYR A 604 30.50 7.95 7.36
C TYR A 604 30.75 6.97 6.21
N LEU A 605 31.25 5.77 6.54
CA LEU A 605 31.34 4.69 5.55
C LEU A 605 29.95 4.11 5.29
N GLU A 606 29.70 3.69 4.07
CA GLU A 606 28.50 2.97 3.67
C GLU A 606 28.91 1.65 3.02
N VAL A 607 28.14 0.58 3.27
CA VAL A 607 28.43 -0.76 2.75
C VAL A 607 27.28 -1.24 1.88
N PHE A 608 27.52 -1.36 0.57
CA PHE A 608 26.53 -1.88 -0.35
C PHE A 608 26.74 -3.35 -0.66
N LEU A 609 25.67 -4.14 -0.66
CA LEU A 609 25.66 -5.48 -1.25
C LEU A 609 25.01 -5.44 -2.63
N VAL A 610 25.80 -5.83 -3.63
CA VAL A 610 25.39 -5.90 -5.03
C VAL A 610 25.42 -7.35 -5.49
N ASP A 611 24.30 -7.79 -6.06
CA ASP A 611 24.14 -9.16 -6.53
C ASP A 611 25.00 -9.45 -7.79
N PRO A 612 25.17 -10.72 -8.18
CA PRO A 612 25.94 -11.09 -9.36
C PRO A 612 25.45 -10.47 -10.69
N GLN A 613 24.21 -9.98 -10.72
CA GLN A 613 23.59 -9.32 -11.87
C GLN A 613 23.72 -7.78 -11.80
N GLY A 614 24.38 -7.23 -10.79
CA GLY A 614 24.59 -5.80 -10.63
C GLY A 614 23.42 -5.03 -10.02
N ASN A 615 22.44 -5.70 -9.40
CA ASN A 615 21.37 -5.03 -8.65
C ASN A 615 21.83 -4.71 -7.22
N ILE A 616 21.40 -3.56 -6.70
CA ILE A 616 21.54 -3.21 -5.28
C ILE A 616 20.58 -4.10 -4.49
N ARG A 617 21.05 -4.60 -3.34
CA ARG A 617 20.25 -5.41 -2.40
C ARG A 617 20.33 -4.82 -1.00
N LYS A 618 21.56 -4.56 -0.58
CA LYS A 618 22.07 -3.96 0.67
C LYS A 618 22.55 -2.50 0.61
N PRO A 619 22.35 -1.57 1.57
CA PRO A 619 21.30 -1.52 2.58
C PRO A 619 19.96 -1.16 1.95
N SER A 620 18.88 -1.35 2.71
CA SER A 620 17.59 -0.74 2.40
C SER A 620 17.69 0.78 2.60
N VAL A 621 16.94 1.55 1.80
CA VAL A 621 16.87 3.01 2.01
C VAL A 621 15.91 3.26 3.18
N PRO A 622 16.32 3.98 4.22
CA PRO A 622 15.46 4.26 5.38
C PRO A 622 14.09 4.83 4.99
N HIS A 623 13.03 4.52 5.75
CA HIS A 623 11.71 5.15 5.57
C HIS A 623 11.72 6.64 5.93
N TRP A 624 12.63 7.03 6.82
CA TRP A 624 12.89 8.37 7.28
C TRP A 624 14.30 8.77 6.86
N ASN A 625 14.53 10.03 6.50
CA ASN A 625 15.79 10.45 5.88
C ASN A 625 17.08 10.14 6.68
N GLY A 626 16.98 9.83 7.98
CA GLY A 626 18.09 9.47 8.85
C GLY A 626 18.46 10.54 9.88
N GLY A 627 17.88 11.74 9.77
CA GLY A 627 18.08 12.81 10.75
C GLY A 627 17.20 12.68 12.01
N PRO A 628 17.33 13.58 13.00
CA PRO A 628 16.56 13.53 14.25
C PRO A 628 15.03 13.70 14.07
N ILE A 629 14.22 12.83 14.66
CA ILE A 629 12.75 12.94 14.63
C ILE A 629 12.30 14.03 15.63
N ASN A 630 11.52 15.03 15.18
CA ASN A 630 10.92 16.05 16.06
C ASN A 630 9.79 15.46 16.92
N PRO A 631 9.40 16.15 18.00
CA PRO A 631 8.26 15.75 18.84
C PRO A 631 6.95 15.54 18.08
N ILE A 632 6.04 14.79 18.70
CA ILE A 632 4.67 14.58 18.20
C ILE A 632 3.97 15.92 17.86
N HIS A 633 3.25 15.95 16.74
CA HIS A 633 2.61 17.14 16.14
C HIS A 633 3.55 18.17 15.48
N ILE A 634 4.85 17.90 15.41
CA ILE A 634 5.78 18.70 14.62
C ILE A 634 6.14 17.91 13.37
N TRP A 635 5.75 18.41 12.20
CA TRP A 635 6.13 17.79 10.95
C TRP A 635 7.60 18.04 10.68
N ASN A 636 8.38 16.96 10.61
CA ASN A 636 9.83 17.06 10.49
C ASN A 636 10.33 17.82 9.27
N ALA A 637 9.53 17.92 8.21
CA ALA A 637 9.87 18.67 7.00
C ALA A 637 8.71 19.57 6.55
N GLY A 638 8.11 20.27 7.50
CA GLY A 638 7.17 21.34 7.20
C GLY A 638 7.83 22.52 6.48
N HIS A 639 7.09 23.17 5.57
CA HIS A 639 7.55 24.33 4.78
C HIS A 639 7.46 25.68 5.54
N TRP A 640 7.39 25.67 6.87
CA TRP A 640 7.35 26.90 7.67
C TRP A 640 8.71 27.29 8.26
N GLU A 641 8.86 28.58 8.54
CA GLU A 641 10.09 29.17 9.04
C GLU A 641 10.57 28.47 10.34
N GLY A 642 11.87 28.17 10.41
CA GLY A 642 12.51 27.61 11.60
C GLY A 642 12.59 26.08 11.69
N ILE A 643 11.92 25.31 10.82
CA ILE A 643 11.99 23.83 10.82
C ILE A 643 13.26 23.28 10.14
N GLY A 644 13.82 24.03 9.20
CA GLY A 644 15.03 23.62 8.48
C GLY A 644 14.78 22.49 7.48
N PHE A 645 13.72 22.61 6.66
CA PHE A 645 13.33 21.68 5.60
C PHE A 645 14.51 21.10 4.80
N GLU A 646 15.49 21.92 4.45
CA GLU A 646 16.67 21.53 3.68
C GLU A 646 17.42 20.31 4.25
N LYS A 647 17.35 20.09 5.57
CA LYS A 647 17.98 18.94 6.25
C LYS A 647 17.23 17.61 6.05
N TRP A 648 16.05 17.65 5.43
CA TRP A 648 15.13 16.53 5.32
C TRP A 648 14.96 16.01 3.89
N ARG A 649 15.54 16.69 2.90
CA ARG A 649 15.37 16.36 1.48
C ARG A 649 16.26 15.22 0.99
N ARG A 650 17.20 14.76 1.82
CA ARG A 650 18.32 13.91 1.41
C ARG A 650 18.50 12.77 2.38
N TRP A 651 19.03 11.65 1.89
CA TRP A 651 19.39 10.52 2.74
C TRP A 651 20.59 10.93 3.58
N GLU A 652 20.37 11.13 4.88
CA GLU A 652 21.41 11.44 5.85
C GLU A 652 22.15 10.16 6.25
N PRO A 653 23.49 10.17 6.17
CA PRO A 653 24.31 9.02 6.49
C PRO A 653 24.39 8.77 8.00
N THR A 654 24.59 7.51 8.38
CA THR A 654 24.81 7.15 9.78
C THR A 654 26.27 7.38 10.18
N TYR A 655 26.50 8.03 11.32
CA TYR A 655 27.83 8.20 11.91
C TYR A 655 28.08 7.13 12.99
N SER A 656 28.78 6.05 12.64
CA SER A 656 28.99 4.90 13.53
C SER A 656 30.36 4.25 13.33
N THR A 657 30.76 3.44 14.31
CA THR A 657 31.94 2.57 14.22
C THR A 657 31.66 1.23 13.55
N GLU A 658 30.39 0.92 13.27
CA GLU A 658 29.97 -0.35 12.68
C GLU A 658 28.89 -0.10 11.62
N HIS A 659 29.11 -0.67 10.44
CA HIS A 659 28.20 -0.61 9.29
C HIS A 659 27.94 -2.04 8.82
N THR A 660 26.70 -2.51 8.95
CA THR A 660 26.34 -3.91 8.73
C THR A 660 25.18 -4.03 7.75
N VAL A 661 25.32 -4.95 6.81
CA VAL A 661 24.27 -5.30 5.83
C VAL A 661 24.12 -6.82 5.71
N GLU A 662 22.89 -7.30 5.57
CA GLU A 662 22.58 -8.73 5.44
C GLU A 662 21.53 -9.00 4.35
N VAL A 663 21.77 -10.02 3.52
CA VAL A 663 20.78 -10.59 2.60
C VAL A 663 20.49 -12.02 3.00
N ASN A 664 19.21 -12.36 3.06
CA ASN A 664 18.73 -13.72 3.24
C ASN A 664 18.47 -14.39 1.89
N TYR A 665 18.65 -15.72 1.84
CA TYR A 665 18.50 -16.52 0.63
C TYR A 665 19.16 -15.93 -0.63
N PRO A 666 20.43 -15.47 -0.56
CA PRO A 666 21.08 -14.82 -1.68
C PRO A 666 21.17 -15.78 -2.88
N MET A 667 20.94 -15.26 -4.09
CA MET A 667 21.21 -16.02 -5.30
C MET A 667 22.67 -16.49 -5.36
N THR A 668 22.91 -17.67 -5.93
CA THR A 668 24.28 -18.16 -6.13
C THR A 668 25.06 -17.27 -7.11
N GLY A 669 26.37 -17.18 -6.91
CA GLY A 669 27.26 -16.40 -7.78
C GLY A 669 28.26 -15.55 -7.00
N LYS A 670 28.89 -14.60 -7.70
CA LYS A 670 29.89 -13.71 -7.12
C LYS A 670 29.26 -12.37 -6.76
N TRP A 671 28.90 -12.22 -5.49
CA TRP A 671 28.43 -10.97 -4.90
C TRP A 671 29.55 -9.95 -4.79
N THR A 672 29.18 -8.68 -4.69
CA THR A 672 30.12 -7.58 -4.48
C THR A 672 29.71 -6.76 -3.28
N ALA A 673 30.56 -6.70 -2.25
CA ALA A 673 30.47 -5.65 -1.24
C ALA A 673 31.24 -4.42 -1.73
N ILE A 674 30.63 -3.24 -1.62
CA ILE A 674 31.25 -1.95 -1.96
C ILE A 674 31.34 -1.12 -0.67
N VAL A 675 32.54 -0.71 -0.30
CA VAL A 675 32.78 0.19 0.85
C VAL A 675 33.16 1.56 0.29
N THR A 676 32.38 2.59 0.61
CA THR A 676 32.49 3.93 -0.01
C THR A 676 32.04 4.99 0.99
N PRO A 677 32.52 6.25 0.94
CA PRO A 677 32.02 7.27 1.85
C PRO A 677 30.63 7.75 1.44
N HIS A 678 29.82 8.10 2.43
CA HIS A 678 28.56 8.82 2.30
C HIS A 678 28.58 9.99 3.29
N PHE A 679 29.20 11.11 2.94
CA PHE A 679 29.26 12.26 3.83
C PHE A 679 27.94 13.05 3.82
N PRO A 680 27.60 13.74 4.92
CA PRO A 680 26.49 14.69 4.92
C PRO A 680 26.67 15.75 3.83
N TYR A 681 25.56 16.23 3.29
CA TYR A 681 25.58 17.24 2.24
C TYR A 681 26.24 18.54 2.73
N GLY A 682 27.18 19.08 1.95
CA GLY A 682 27.96 20.26 2.30
C GLY A 682 29.18 19.97 3.20
N GLU A 683 29.33 18.72 3.66
CA GLU A 683 30.46 18.26 4.47
C GLU A 683 31.34 17.24 3.71
N GLU A 684 31.16 17.11 2.40
CA GLU A 684 31.84 16.08 1.61
C GLU A 684 33.36 16.29 1.54
N GLN A 685 34.11 15.22 1.80
CA GLN A 685 35.57 15.24 1.73
C GLN A 685 36.06 14.76 0.36
N THR A 686 37.04 15.47 -0.20
CA THR A 686 37.63 15.15 -1.51
C THR A 686 38.97 14.41 -1.42
N SER A 687 39.56 14.37 -0.23
CA SER A 687 40.84 13.69 0.06
C SER A 687 40.89 13.24 1.51
N GLY A 688 41.60 12.14 1.79
CA GLY A 688 41.77 11.61 3.15
C GLY A 688 41.93 10.10 3.13
N SER A 689 41.92 9.48 4.30
CA SER A 689 41.92 8.02 4.42
C SER A 689 41.14 7.58 5.66
N ILE A 690 40.40 6.48 5.53
CA ILE A 690 39.69 5.83 6.65
C ILE A 690 40.19 4.39 6.72
N ASP A 691 40.79 4.02 7.84
CA ASP A 691 41.15 2.64 8.15
C ASP A 691 39.92 1.89 8.66
N TYR A 692 39.69 0.69 8.15
CA TYR A 692 38.55 -0.14 8.51
C TYR A 692 38.90 -1.62 8.48
N HIS A 693 38.13 -2.42 9.22
CA HIS A 693 38.17 -3.86 9.20
C HIS A 693 36.89 -4.39 8.55
N ILE A 694 37.00 -5.27 7.56
CA ILE A 694 35.85 -5.88 6.88
C ILE A 694 35.77 -7.37 7.19
N THR A 695 34.60 -7.80 7.62
CA THR A 695 34.23 -9.21 7.72
C THR A 695 33.05 -9.51 6.79
N ALA A 696 33.11 -10.60 6.03
CA ALA A 696 31.98 -11.16 5.30
C ALA A 696 31.73 -12.60 5.76
N GLU A 697 30.50 -12.89 6.15
CA GLU A 697 30.07 -14.15 6.73
C GLU A 697 28.97 -14.78 5.88
N ILE A 698 29.13 -16.07 5.57
CA ILE A 698 28.08 -16.91 5.01
C ILE A 698 27.53 -17.77 6.14
N ARG A 699 26.32 -17.45 6.59
CA ARG A 699 25.58 -18.26 7.56
C ARG A 699 24.75 -19.30 6.81
N LYS A 700 25.19 -20.55 6.79
CA LYS A 700 24.46 -21.66 6.14
C LYS A 700 23.30 -22.08 7.03
N HIS A 701 22.09 -22.07 6.47
CA HIS A 701 20.89 -22.46 7.20
C HIS A 701 20.92 -23.95 7.48
N SER A 702 20.86 -24.32 8.76
CA SER A 702 20.91 -25.72 9.19
C SER A 702 19.62 -26.44 8.84
N ASN A 703 19.73 -27.53 8.06
CA ASN A 703 18.60 -28.40 7.75
C ASN A 703 17.91 -28.92 9.02
N LYS A 704 18.67 -29.16 10.11
CA LYS A 704 18.12 -29.59 11.39
C LYS A 704 17.27 -28.49 12.04
N ARG A 705 17.80 -27.26 12.11
CA ARG A 705 17.09 -26.09 12.64
C ARG A 705 15.79 -25.84 11.88
N VAL A 706 15.85 -25.80 10.56
CA VAL A 706 14.69 -25.56 9.68
C VAL A 706 13.63 -26.66 9.84
N SER A 707 14.05 -27.93 9.83
CA SER A 707 13.11 -29.06 9.94
C SER A 707 12.45 -29.14 11.31
N ALA A 708 13.17 -28.81 12.39
CA ALA A 708 12.62 -28.79 13.74
C ALA A 708 11.57 -27.69 13.92
N ALA A 709 11.85 -26.47 13.44
CA ALA A 709 10.91 -25.35 13.49
C ALA A 709 9.62 -25.67 12.72
N LEU A 710 9.73 -26.19 11.49
CA LEU A 710 8.57 -26.62 10.70
C LEU A 710 7.80 -27.77 11.35
N SER A 711 8.50 -28.73 11.96
CA SER A 711 7.87 -29.85 12.68
C SER A 711 7.12 -29.38 13.92
N ALA A 712 7.67 -28.43 14.68
CA ALA A 712 7.00 -27.87 15.85
C ALA A 712 5.79 -27.03 15.45
N ALA A 713 5.94 -26.11 14.49
CA ALA A 713 4.87 -25.21 14.05
C ALA A 713 3.67 -25.97 13.47
N ASN A 714 3.92 -26.92 12.55
CA ASN A 714 2.85 -27.76 11.98
C ASN A 714 2.34 -28.80 12.99
N GLY A 715 3.18 -29.22 13.93
CA GLY A 715 2.79 -30.13 15.00
C GLY A 715 1.75 -29.49 15.91
N ALA A 716 1.93 -28.21 16.22
CA ALA A 716 0.91 -27.42 16.92
C ALA A 716 -0.39 -27.31 16.12
N VAL A 717 -0.35 -27.10 14.80
CA VAL A 717 -1.57 -27.09 13.97
C VAL A 717 -2.34 -28.40 14.07
N ILE A 718 -1.66 -29.54 13.90
CA ILE A 718 -2.30 -30.87 14.00
C ILE A 718 -2.83 -31.11 15.42
N ALA A 719 -2.07 -30.71 16.44
CA ALA A 719 -2.46 -30.82 17.84
C ALA A 719 -3.70 -29.96 18.16
N SER A 720 -3.79 -28.75 17.61
CA SER A 720 -4.93 -27.83 17.71
C SER A 720 -6.19 -28.38 17.04
N LEU A 721 -6.06 -28.92 15.81
CA LEU A 721 -7.18 -29.53 15.07
C LEU A 721 -7.76 -30.74 15.82
N LYS A 722 -6.92 -31.52 16.51
CA LYS A 722 -7.33 -32.72 17.26
C LYS A 722 -7.57 -32.47 18.75
N HIS A 723 -7.25 -31.27 19.25
CA HIS A 723 -7.21 -30.91 20.67
C HIS A 723 -6.48 -31.94 21.56
N VAL A 724 -5.23 -32.23 21.19
CA VAL A 724 -4.33 -33.14 21.91
C VAL A 724 -3.05 -32.41 22.36
N PRO A 725 -2.32 -32.92 23.37
CA PRO A 725 -1.06 -32.31 23.79
C PRO A 725 0.01 -32.34 22.68
N LEU A 726 0.79 -31.26 22.59
CA LEU A 726 2.08 -31.23 21.90
C LEU A 726 3.20 -31.42 22.92
N LEU A 727 4.12 -32.35 22.66
CA LEU A 727 5.30 -32.62 23.48
C LEU A 727 6.57 -32.63 22.63
N TYR A 728 7.69 -32.32 23.26
CA TYR A 728 8.98 -32.29 22.58
C TYR A 728 9.90 -33.47 22.96
N VAL A 729 10.67 -33.94 21.98
CA VAL A 729 11.81 -34.83 22.16
C VAL A 729 13.09 -34.11 21.73
N LYS A 730 14.26 -34.66 22.07
CA LYS A 730 15.55 -34.22 21.54
C LYS A 730 15.95 -35.09 20.35
N GLU A 731 17.14 -34.86 19.79
CA GLU A 731 17.65 -35.59 18.62
C GLU A 731 17.77 -37.10 18.87
N ASP A 732 18.25 -37.50 20.04
CA ASP A 732 18.59 -38.88 20.38
C ASP A 732 18.00 -39.36 21.71
N GLU A 733 17.26 -38.50 22.42
CA GLU A 733 16.62 -38.85 23.69
C GLU A 733 15.18 -38.36 23.83
N ILE A 734 14.40 -39.09 24.64
CA ILE A 734 13.11 -38.65 25.15
C ILE A 734 13.38 -38.06 26.55
N PRO A 735 13.27 -36.73 26.72
CA PRO A 735 13.52 -36.11 28.02
C PRO A 735 12.60 -36.64 29.12
N SER A 736 13.08 -36.59 30.36
CA SER A 736 12.35 -37.13 31.51
C SER A 736 10.97 -36.50 31.68
N GLU A 737 10.87 -35.20 31.46
CA GLU A 737 9.66 -34.39 31.51
C GLU A 737 8.61 -34.87 30.50
N THR A 738 9.04 -35.13 29.27
CA THR A 738 8.18 -35.71 28.22
C THR A 738 7.73 -37.10 28.59
N SER A 739 8.63 -37.98 29.05
CA SER A 739 8.27 -39.35 29.46
C SER A 739 7.29 -39.39 30.64
N ASN A 740 7.44 -38.45 31.58
CA ASN A 740 6.55 -38.28 32.72
C ASN A 740 5.17 -37.79 32.28
N ALA A 741 5.10 -36.83 31.36
CA ALA A 741 3.85 -36.35 30.79
C ALA A 741 3.11 -37.45 30.01
N ILE A 742 3.82 -38.23 29.19
CA ILE A 742 3.30 -39.41 28.48
C ILE A 742 2.65 -40.39 29.45
N SER A 743 3.39 -40.75 30.51
CA SER A 743 2.93 -41.71 31.52
C SER A 743 1.73 -41.19 32.30
N LYS A 744 1.76 -39.91 32.72
CA LYS A 744 0.69 -39.28 33.51
C LYS A 744 -0.62 -39.15 32.74
N LEU A 745 -0.55 -38.84 31.44
CA LEU A 745 -1.73 -38.63 30.60
C LEU A 745 -2.28 -39.93 30.00
N GLY A 746 -1.52 -41.04 30.06
CA GLY A 746 -1.90 -42.33 29.49
C GLY A 746 -1.76 -42.38 27.96
N ILE A 747 -0.78 -41.67 27.41
CA ILE A 747 -0.57 -41.57 25.96
C ILE A 747 0.01 -42.88 25.43
N THR A 748 -0.62 -43.42 24.39
CA THR A 748 -0.21 -44.69 23.73
C THR A 748 -0.13 -44.58 22.21
N ASN A 749 -0.74 -43.53 21.62
CA ASN A 749 -0.67 -43.22 20.20
C ASN A 749 0.08 -41.90 19.99
N PHE A 750 0.98 -41.88 19.03
CA PHE A 750 1.85 -40.74 18.75
C PHE A 750 1.72 -40.32 17.28
N ILE A 751 1.54 -39.03 17.06
CA ILE A 751 1.72 -38.40 15.75
C ILE A 751 3.07 -37.69 15.81
N PHE A 752 4.09 -38.23 15.16
CA PHE A 752 5.45 -37.72 15.23
C PHE A 752 5.78 -36.92 13.98
N LEU A 753 5.91 -35.60 14.11
CA LEU A 753 6.45 -34.76 13.05
C LEU A 753 7.97 -34.76 13.17
N ASN A 754 8.61 -35.58 12.34
CA ASN A 754 10.05 -35.78 12.29
C ASN A 754 10.55 -35.48 10.87
N ILE A 755 10.27 -34.26 10.39
CA ILE A 755 10.61 -33.83 9.02
C ILE A 755 12.12 -34.04 8.81
N ASN A 756 12.48 -34.68 7.69
CA ASN A 756 13.84 -35.07 7.34
C ASN A 756 14.55 -36.03 8.32
N LYS A 757 13.80 -36.70 9.21
CA LYS A 757 14.31 -37.69 10.16
C LYS A 757 15.42 -37.14 11.06
N ILE A 758 15.22 -35.92 11.56
CA ILE A 758 16.19 -35.21 12.40
C ILE A 758 16.32 -35.78 13.80
N SER A 759 15.37 -36.61 14.25
CA SER A 759 15.46 -37.37 15.50
C SER A 759 15.44 -38.87 15.24
N SER A 760 16.14 -39.60 16.10
CA SER A 760 16.32 -41.06 16.05
C SER A 760 15.57 -41.80 17.16
N VAL A 761 14.78 -41.08 17.97
CA VAL A 761 14.12 -41.66 19.15
C VAL A 761 13.05 -42.66 18.77
N SER A 762 12.92 -43.72 19.57
CA SER A 762 11.83 -44.69 19.47
C SER A 762 10.79 -44.41 20.54
N LEU A 763 9.58 -44.03 20.14
CA LEU A 763 8.48 -43.76 21.07
C LEU A 763 7.86 -45.08 21.59
N PRO A 764 7.34 -45.12 22.83
CA PRO A 764 6.97 -46.37 23.51
C PRO A 764 5.60 -46.95 23.11
N GLY A 765 5.02 -46.56 21.97
CA GLY A 765 3.67 -46.96 21.56
C GLY A 765 3.45 -46.94 20.04
N SER A 766 2.21 -46.79 19.60
CA SER A 766 1.86 -46.74 18.18
C SER A 766 2.24 -45.38 17.59
N VAL A 767 3.00 -45.36 16.49
CA VAL A 767 3.52 -44.12 15.89
C VAL A 767 3.02 -43.96 14.46
N THR A 768 2.40 -42.82 14.19
CA THR A 768 2.23 -42.27 12.84
C THR A 768 3.29 -41.20 12.65
N GLU A 769 4.33 -41.49 11.87
CA GLU A 769 5.46 -40.59 11.67
C GLU A 769 5.35 -39.88 10.31
N TYR A 770 5.48 -38.55 10.31
CA TYR A 770 5.59 -37.74 9.11
C TYR A 770 7.02 -37.25 8.95
N THR A 771 7.64 -37.62 7.84
CA THR A 771 9.07 -37.35 7.57
C THR A 771 9.28 -36.37 6.43
N LYS A 772 8.22 -36.03 5.69
CA LYS A 772 8.26 -35.07 4.59
C LYS A 772 7.21 -33.98 4.78
N MET A 773 7.53 -32.76 4.34
CA MET A 773 6.58 -31.64 4.41
C MET A 773 5.26 -31.92 3.67
N LYS A 774 5.31 -32.64 2.54
CA LYS A 774 4.11 -33.06 1.79
C LYS A 774 3.17 -33.94 2.63
N GLU A 775 3.71 -34.87 3.41
CA GLU A 775 2.91 -35.76 4.27
C GLU A 775 2.22 -34.95 5.38
N VAL A 776 2.90 -33.93 5.90
CA VAL A 776 2.34 -32.99 6.90
C VAL A 776 1.24 -32.12 6.28
N VAL A 777 1.46 -31.57 5.09
CA VAL A 777 0.44 -30.79 4.35
C VAL A 777 -0.81 -31.64 4.13
N ASP A 778 -0.64 -32.88 3.66
CA ASP A 778 -1.75 -33.80 3.41
C ASP A 778 -2.52 -34.10 4.70
N ALA A 779 -1.81 -34.40 5.80
CA ALA A 779 -2.45 -34.68 7.09
C ALA A 779 -3.25 -33.49 7.65
N ILE A 780 -2.82 -32.25 7.38
CA ILE A 780 -3.54 -31.03 7.76
C ILE A 780 -4.77 -30.84 6.86
N LYS A 781 -4.60 -30.96 5.53
CA LYS A 781 -5.67 -30.75 4.55
C LYS A 781 -6.72 -31.85 4.51
N GLU A 782 -6.41 -33.04 5.00
CA GLU A 782 -7.39 -34.12 5.23
C GLU A 782 -8.40 -33.79 6.34
N ASP A 783 -8.09 -32.85 7.25
CA ASP A 783 -9.03 -32.44 8.27
C ASP A 783 -10.14 -31.56 7.66
N PRO A 784 -11.43 -31.91 7.82
CA PRO A 784 -12.54 -31.16 7.22
C PRO A 784 -12.67 -29.72 7.73
N ARG A 785 -11.92 -29.35 8.76
CA ARG A 785 -11.88 -28.00 9.34
C ARG A 785 -10.68 -27.17 8.86
N SER A 786 -9.84 -27.74 8.00
CA SER A 786 -8.78 -27.00 7.31
C SER A 786 -9.40 -26.10 6.26
N GLU A 787 -9.07 -24.81 6.31
CA GLU A 787 -9.55 -23.82 5.35
C GLU A 787 -8.66 -23.79 4.10
N ASN A 788 -9.11 -23.16 3.01
CA ASN A 788 -8.25 -22.89 1.84
C ASN A 788 -7.28 -21.72 2.11
N PHE A 789 -6.45 -21.92 3.13
CA PHE A 789 -5.54 -20.94 3.69
C PHE A 789 -4.13 -21.55 3.74
N ILE A 790 -3.13 -20.71 3.49
CA ILE A 790 -1.72 -21.08 3.41
C ILE A 790 -0.92 -20.08 4.25
N THR A 791 -0.18 -20.58 5.23
CA THR A 791 0.70 -19.76 6.06
C THR A 791 2.15 -19.94 5.62
N ILE A 792 2.84 -18.84 5.34
CA ILE A 792 4.23 -18.82 4.88
C ILE A 792 5.05 -18.01 5.88
N THR A 793 6.23 -18.50 6.24
CA THR A 793 7.20 -17.78 7.06
C THR A 793 8.61 -17.88 6.49
N SER A 794 9.55 -17.12 7.04
CA SER A 794 10.97 -17.19 6.73
C SER A 794 11.76 -17.60 7.96
N LEU A 795 12.58 -18.64 7.83
CA LEU A 795 13.49 -19.10 8.89
C LEU A 795 14.92 -18.55 8.73
N ALA A 796 15.16 -17.68 7.74
CA ALA A 796 16.50 -17.21 7.41
C ALA A 796 17.11 -16.32 8.50
N SER A 797 16.35 -15.34 9.01
CA SER A 797 16.86 -14.38 10.00
C SER A 797 17.32 -15.05 11.30
N GLY A 798 16.61 -16.10 11.70
CA GLY A 798 16.79 -16.75 13.00
C GLY A 798 15.97 -16.13 14.14
N ASN A 799 15.17 -15.10 13.85
CA ASN A 799 14.41 -14.29 14.83
C ASN A 799 13.02 -14.84 15.18
N GLY A 800 12.78 -16.15 15.03
CA GLY A 800 11.61 -16.75 15.65
C GLY A 800 10.22 -16.61 15.01
N TYR A 801 9.98 -15.86 13.92
CA TYR A 801 8.61 -15.61 13.37
C TYR A 801 7.73 -16.85 13.00
N PHE A 802 8.23 -18.06 13.17
CA PHE A 802 7.48 -19.30 13.01
C PHE A 802 6.51 -19.63 14.17
N ALA A 803 6.67 -19.11 15.40
CA ALA A 803 5.63 -19.29 16.43
C ALA A 803 4.36 -18.46 16.18
N PRO A 804 4.41 -17.16 15.85
CA PRO A 804 3.21 -16.44 15.44
C PRO A 804 2.61 -17.04 14.15
N ALA A 805 3.44 -17.53 13.21
CA ALA A 805 2.95 -18.29 12.05
C ALA A 805 2.20 -19.56 12.48
N SER A 806 2.69 -20.28 13.49
CA SER A 806 2.00 -21.45 14.04
C SER A 806 0.65 -21.11 14.66
N MET A 807 0.54 -19.99 15.39
CA MET A 807 -0.72 -19.56 16.03
C MET A 807 -1.82 -19.29 15.01
N ILE A 808 -1.50 -18.50 13.97
CA ILE A 808 -2.47 -18.18 12.92
C ILE A 808 -2.76 -19.39 12.03
N ALA A 809 -1.77 -20.26 11.79
CA ALA A 809 -1.99 -21.50 11.07
C ALA A 809 -2.89 -22.48 11.83
N ALA A 810 -2.76 -22.57 13.16
CA ALA A 810 -3.66 -23.35 14.00
C ALA A 810 -5.10 -22.81 13.96
N TYR A 811 -5.27 -21.50 13.77
CA TYR A 811 -6.59 -20.90 13.56
C TYR A 811 -7.16 -21.38 12.22
N HIS A 812 -6.48 -21.21 11.10
CA HIS A 812 -7.07 -21.62 9.82
C HIS A 812 -7.00 -23.13 9.54
N GLY A 813 -6.37 -23.91 10.42
CA GLY A 813 -6.01 -25.29 10.13
C GLY A 813 -5.14 -25.38 8.88
N SER A 814 -4.21 -24.43 8.67
CA SER A 814 -3.37 -24.34 7.48
C SER A 814 -1.98 -24.90 7.72
N PRO A 815 -1.28 -25.37 6.66
CA PRO A 815 0.14 -25.70 6.78
C PRO A 815 0.98 -24.43 6.96
N VAL A 816 2.10 -24.57 7.68
CA VAL A 816 3.16 -23.57 7.77
C VAL A 816 4.32 -24.00 6.85
N LEU A 817 4.61 -23.18 5.84
CA LEU A 817 5.67 -23.41 4.85
C LEU A 817 6.82 -22.39 5.01
N ASN A 818 8.04 -22.78 4.63
CA ASN A 818 9.21 -21.88 4.65
C ASN A 818 9.51 -21.34 3.25
N ILE A 819 9.48 -20.02 3.07
CA ILE A 819 9.77 -19.36 1.77
C ILE A 819 11.18 -19.67 1.24
N GLY A 820 12.09 -20.15 2.10
CA GLY A 820 13.41 -20.64 1.69
C GLY A 820 13.38 -21.77 0.67
N GLU A 821 12.28 -22.53 0.56
CA GLU A 821 12.08 -23.52 -0.50
C GLU A 821 11.84 -22.89 -1.89
N ALA A 822 11.39 -21.62 -1.91
CA ALA A 822 11.17 -20.81 -3.09
C ALA A 822 12.16 -19.62 -3.15
N ALA A 823 13.45 -19.90 -2.96
CA ALA A 823 14.50 -18.88 -2.94
C ALA A 823 14.52 -17.95 -4.17
N ASP A 824 14.11 -18.43 -5.35
CA ASP A 824 13.96 -17.58 -6.55
C ASP A 824 12.87 -16.52 -6.39
N ALA A 825 11.75 -16.85 -5.73
CA ALA A 825 10.69 -15.89 -5.44
C ALA A 825 11.18 -14.84 -4.44
N TYR A 826 11.89 -15.28 -3.40
CA TYR A 826 12.51 -14.38 -2.42
C TYR A 826 13.53 -13.45 -3.09
N ASP A 827 14.36 -13.95 -4.00
CA ASP A 827 15.33 -13.14 -4.76
C ASP A 827 14.65 -12.01 -5.53
N LEU A 828 13.55 -12.32 -6.23
CA LEU A 828 12.80 -11.33 -7.00
C LEU A 828 12.06 -10.34 -6.10
N LEU A 829 11.50 -10.80 -4.97
CA LEU A 829 10.83 -9.96 -3.97
C LEU A 829 11.80 -8.94 -3.38
N ASP A 830 12.92 -9.39 -2.84
CA ASP A 830 13.94 -8.51 -2.24
C ASP A 830 14.49 -7.52 -3.29
N LYS A 831 14.79 -8.00 -4.50
CA LYS A 831 15.23 -7.13 -5.61
C LYS A 831 14.19 -6.07 -6.00
N ALA A 832 12.92 -6.43 -6.05
CA ALA A 832 11.82 -5.51 -6.34
C ALA A 832 11.67 -4.46 -5.23
N THR A 833 11.67 -4.89 -3.97
CA THR A 833 11.53 -4.01 -2.81
C THR A 833 12.71 -3.04 -2.71
N THR A 834 13.96 -3.53 -2.76
CA THR A 834 15.14 -2.66 -2.75
C THR A 834 15.11 -1.69 -3.93
N TRP A 835 14.76 -2.14 -5.14
CA TRP A 835 14.68 -1.21 -6.27
C TRP A 835 13.66 -0.11 -6.02
N ARG A 836 12.48 -0.42 -5.46
CA ARG A 836 11.45 0.60 -5.15
C ARG A 836 11.93 1.60 -4.12
N GLU A 837 12.67 1.13 -3.13
CA GLU A 837 13.30 2.01 -2.14
C GLU A 837 14.32 2.95 -2.79
N TYR A 838 15.18 2.50 -3.69
CA TYR A 838 16.17 3.36 -4.37
C TYR A 838 15.56 4.22 -5.48
N GLY A 839 14.57 3.70 -6.20
CA GLY A 839 13.91 4.36 -7.34
C GLY A 839 12.98 5.51 -6.94
N GLY A 840 12.74 5.70 -5.65
CA GLY A 840 11.92 6.78 -5.10
C GLY A 840 12.63 8.11 -4.86
N GLY A 841 11.91 9.04 -4.23
CA GLY A 841 12.38 10.37 -3.81
C GLY A 841 12.16 10.61 -2.30
N TRP A 842 12.71 11.70 -1.77
CA TRP A 842 12.42 12.15 -0.40
C TRP A 842 11.33 13.22 -0.43
N TYR A 843 10.18 12.92 0.17
CA TYR A 843 9.05 13.83 0.26
C TYR A 843 8.75 14.12 1.73
N HIS A 844 8.88 15.38 2.13
CA HIS A 844 8.80 15.81 3.53
C HIS A 844 9.59 14.92 4.53
N GLY A 845 10.83 14.55 4.17
CA GLY A 845 11.69 13.70 4.99
C GLY A 845 11.31 12.22 5.01
N CYS A 846 10.18 11.85 4.42
CA CYS A 846 9.74 10.49 4.25
C CYS A 846 10.15 9.94 2.88
N ARG A 847 10.46 8.65 2.82
CA ARG A 847 10.81 8.01 1.57
C ARG A 847 9.57 7.70 0.74
N ALA A 848 9.35 8.47 -0.33
CA ALA A 848 8.33 8.14 -1.33
C ALA A 848 8.86 7.01 -2.22
N GLN A 849 8.35 5.79 -2.04
CA GLN A 849 8.83 4.61 -2.77
C GLN A 849 8.51 4.72 -4.27
N GLY A 850 9.51 4.37 -5.10
CA GLY A 850 9.34 4.33 -6.55
C GLY A 850 8.36 3.25 -7.00
N HIS A 851 7.79 3.47 -8.17
CA HIS A 851 6.95 2.48 -8.85
C HIS A 851 7.79 1.77 -9.94
N LEU A 852 7.81 0.43 -9.94
CA LEU A 852 8.56 -0.33 -10.95
C LEU A 852 8.12 0.07 -12.38
N PRO A 853 9.06 0.24 -13.34
CA PRO A 853 8.72 0.58 -14.71
C PRO A 853 7.70 -0.38 -15.31
N LYS A 854 6.58 0.16 -15.78
CA LYS A 854 5.48 -0.55 -16.46
C LYS A 854 5.42 -0.09 -17.91
N MET A 855 5.06 -0.99 -18.82
CA MET A 855 4.81 -0.65 -20.21
C MET A 855 3.32 -0.80 -20.52
N SER A 856 2.80 0.02 -21.43
CA SER A 856 1.40 -0.06 -21.90
C SER A 856 1.12 -1.27 -22.80
N LYS A 857 2.18 -1.92 -23.31
CA LYS A 857 2.12 -3.15 -24.12
C LYS A 857 3.27 -4.09 -23.75
N PRO A 858 3.10 -5.42 -23.95
CA PRO A 858 4.16 -6.38 -23.72
C PRO A 858 5.44 -6.05 -24.47
N PHE A 859 6.58 -6.35 -23.85
CA PHE A 859 7.90 -6.15 -24.43
C PHE A 859 8.07 -6.89 -25.77
N ASN A 860 8.50 -6.17 -26.81
CA ASN A 860 8.87 -6.73 -28.12
C ASN A 860 10.21 -6.16 -28.59
N LEU A 861 11.25 -7.00 -28.61
CA LEU A 861 12.61 -6.60 -28.99
C LEU A 861 12.70 -6.08 -30.43
N MET A 862 11.93 -6.65 -31.38
CA MET A 862 11.98 -6.23 -32.77
C MET A 862 11.35 -4.85 -32.97
N GLU A 863 10.24 -4.58 -32.28
CA GLU A 863 9.61 -3.25 -32.29
C GLU A 863 10.55 -2.20 -31.69
N ILE A 864 11.19 -2.50 -30.55
CA ILE A 864 12.17 -1.60 -29.93
C ILE A 864 13.33 -1.30 -30.88
N ILE A 865 13.87 -2.30 -31.57
CA ILE A 865 14.93 -2.07 -32.56
C ILE A 865 14.42 -1.17 -33.68
N GLN A 866 13.20 -1.39 -34.18
CA GLN A 866 12.60 -0.55 -35.23
C GLN A 866 12.41 0.89 -34.77
N ASP A 867 11.95 1.10 -33.54
CA ASP A 867 11.69 2.43 -32.97
C ASP A 867 13.00 3.16 -32.69
N LEU A 868 14.02 2.47 -32.18
CA LEU A 868 15.38 3.01 -32.04
C LEU A 868 15.97 3.47 -33.38
N LEU A 869 15.75 2.71 -34.45
CA LEU A 869 16.19 3.10 -35.80
C LEU A 869 15.44 4.35 -36.33
N LYS A 870 14.25 4.64 -35.82
CA LYS A 870 13.50 5.88 -36.08
C LYS A 870 13.92 7.03 -35.15
N GLY A 871 14.73 6.75 -34.13
CA GLY A 871 15.15 7.71 -33.10
C GLY A 871 14.17 7.84 -31.94
N GLU A 872 13.29 6.87 -31.77
CA GLU A 872 12.40 6.73 -30.61
C GLU A 872 13.08 5.80 -29.60
N PHE A 873 13.24 6.28 -28.37
CA PHE A 873 13.95 5.55 -27.33
C PHE A 873 12.94 4.89 -26.38
N PRO A 874 13.09 3.60 -26.04
CA PRO A 874 12.24 2.97 -25.04
C PRO A 874 12.55 3.53 -23.66
N GLU A 875 11.54 3.63 -22.81
CA GLU A 875 11.75 4.00 -21.41
C GLU A 875 12.70 2.99 -20.71
N PRO A 876 13.62 3.46 -19.83
CA PRO A 876 14.49 2.58 -19.08
C PRO A 876 13.69 1.57 -18.23
N GLY A 877 14.22 0.34 -18.13
CA GLY A 877 13.67 -0.71 -17.28
C GLY A 877 12.97 -1.85 -18.02
N PHE A 878 12.31 -1.63 -19.17
CA PHE A 878 11.62 -2.69 -19.93
C PHE A 878 10.64 -3.54 -19.09
N ASP A 879 9.45 -2.99 -18.81
CA ASP A 879 8.36 -3.65 -18.07
C ASP A 879 8.85 -4.48 -16.86
N MET A 880 9.65 -3.85 -16.00
CA MET A 880 10.22 -4.50 -14.81
C MET A 880 9.13 -5.04 -13.90
N ALA A 881 8.01 -4.31 -13.82
CA ALA A 881 6.86 -4.72 -13.02
C ALA A 881 6.33 -6.09 -13.46
N LEU A 882 6.04 -6.29 -14.75
CA LEU A 882 5.56 -7.58 -15.26
C LEU A 882 6.59 -8.70 -15.03
N ARG A 883 7.88 -8.43 -15.28
CA ARG A 883 8.93 -9.45 -15.19
C ARG A 883 9.19 -9.89 -13.76
N TRP A 884 9.24 -8.95 -12.82
CA TRP A 884 9.57 -9.25 -11.43
C TRP A 884 8.33 -9.71 -10.67
N TYR A 885 7.20 -8.99 -10.71
CA TYR A 885 5.98 -9.44 -10.04
C TYR A 885 5.36 -10.67 -10.68
N GLY A 886 5.39 -10.79 -12.02
CA GLY A 886 4.98 -12.02 -12.69
C GLY A 886 5.88 -13.20 -12.33
N GLY A 887 7.20 -12.98 -12.25
CA GLY A 887 8.13 -14.02 -11.79
C GLY A 887 7.92 -14.43 -10.34
N ILE A 888 7.60 -13.48 -9.44
CA ILE A 888 7.26 -13.77 -8.04
C ILE A 888 5.99 -14.63 -7.99
N TYR A 889 4.94 -14.23 -8.70
CA TYR A 889 3.69 -14.98 -8.78
C TYR A 889 3.93 -16.40 -9.29
N ASP A 890 4.58 -16.57 -10.45
CA ASP A 890 4.82 -17.88 -11.06
C ASP A 890 5.58 -18.80 -10.09
N LYS A 891 6.61 -18.27 -9.42
CA LYS A 891 7.46 -19.05 -8.50
C LYS A 891 6.73 -19.45 -7.21
N ILE A 892 5.94 -18.56 -6.63
CA ILE A 892 5.13 -18.88 -5.45
C ILE A 892 4.03 -19.87 -5.85
N HIS A 893 3.31 -19.61 -6.94
CA HIS A 893 2.25 -20.48 -7.41
C HIS A 893 2.76 -21.89 -7.72
N ASP A 894 3.84 -22.04 -8.48
CA ASP A 894 4.42 -23.35 -8.81
C ASP A 894 4.87 -24.11 -7.55
N TRP A 895 5.47 -23.41 -6.57
CA TRP A 895 5.87 -24.00 -5.30
C TRP A 895 4.65 -24.51 -4.52
N ILE A 896 3.58 -23.72 -4.43
CA ILE A 896 2.36 -24.07 -3.70
C ILE A 896 1.59 -25.20 -4.40
N ALA A 897 1.48 -25.14 -5.73
CA ALA A 897 0.90 -26.21 -6.54
C ALA A 897 1.66 -27.53 -6.36
N SER A 898 2.98 -27.49 -6.14
CA SER A 898 3.77 -28.70 -5.86
C SER A 898 3.37 -29.43 -4.57
N TYR A 899 2.77 -28.71 -3.62
CA TYR A 899 2.17 -29.27 -2.40
C TYR A 899 0.72 -29.72 -2.57
N GLY A 900 0.09 -29.48 -3.73
CA GLY A 900 -1.33 -29.76 -3.95
C GLY A 900 -2.25 -28.76 -3.27
N LEU A 901 -1.78 -27.53 -3.07
CA LEU A 901 -2.49 -26.45 -2.37
C LEU A 901 -3.19 -25.45 -3.31
N ASP A 902 -3.07 -25.63 -4.63
CA ASP A 902 -3.89 -24.96 -5.66
C ASP A 902 -5.28 -25.65 -5.70
N LEU A 903 -6.13 -25.27 -4.75
CA LEU A 903 -7.43 -25.90 -4.48
C LEU A 903 -8.56 -25.07 -5.11
N PRO A 904 -9.72 -25.66 -5.46
CA PRO A 904 -10.83 -24.90 -6.03
C PRO A 904 -11.28 -23.75 -5.12
N GLY A 905 -11.40 -22.55 -5.70
CA GLY A 905 -11.81 -21.34 -4.99
C GLY A 905 -10.69 -20.29 -4.94
N LYS A 906 -10.81 -19.30 -4.06
CA LYS A 906 -9.72 -18.36 -3.78
C LYS A 906 -8.86 -18.92 -2.64
N GLU A 907 -7.56 -19.06 -2.84
CA GLU A 907 -6.64 -19.28 -1.72
C GLU A 907 -6.38 -17.97 -0.97
N ALA A 908 -6.31 -18.05 0.36
CA ALA A 908 -5.79 -16.99 1.19
C ALA A 908 -4.33 -17.28 1.59
N TYR A 909 -3.45 -16.32 1.36
CA TYR A 909 -2.04 -16.39 1.75
C TYR A 909 -1.78 -15.44 2.92
N LEU A 910 -1.07 -15.92 3.93
CA LEU A 910 -0.51 -15.08 4.98
C LEU A 910 0.99 -15.29 5.08
N PHE A 911 1.74 -14.21 4.88
CA PHE A 911 3.18 -14.16 5.07
C PHE A 911 3.46 -13.59 6.46
N VAL A 912 4.17 -14.34 7.29
CA VAL A 912 4.60 -13.95 8.64
C VAL A 912 6.11 -13.82 8.65
N ALA A 913 6.59 -12.59 8.69
CA ALA A 913 8.01 -12.24 8.61
C ALA A 913 8.31 -11.00 9.46
N ASP A 914 9.60 -10.67 9.57
CA ASP A 914 10.03 -9.37 10.05
C ASP A 914 9.51 -8.28 9.12
N ARG A 915 9.20 -7.10 9.66
CA ARG A 915 8.83 -5.94 8.83
C ARG A 915 10.01 -5.48 7.97
N GLU A 916 11.23 -5.61 8.47
CA GLU A 916 12.44 -5.07 7.84
C GLU A 916 13.19 -6.09 6.94
N ASN A 917 12.86 -7.41 7.00
CA ASN A 917 13.66 -8.49 6.38
C ASN A 917 12.89 -9.62 5.68
#